data_AF-A0A7Y3TVP5-F1
#
_entry.id   AF-A0A7Y3TVP5-F1
#
_cell.length_a   1.000
_cell.length_b   1.000
_cell.length_c   1.000
_cell.angle_alpha   90.00
_cell.angle_beta   90.00
_cell.angle_gamma   90.00
#
_symmetry.space_group_name_H-M   'P 1'
#
loop_
_entity.id
_entity.type
_entity.pdbx_description
1 polymer ?
#
loop_
_entity_poly.entity_id
_entity_poly.type
_entity_poly.pdbx_seq_one_letter_code
_entity_poly.pdbx_strand_id
1 'polypeptide(L)'
;MNTDVDSVNGASVTAASSGTATNLANGVDTEVDGVSSASITASSSGTAANRANGVDTDTGGVNSATVTAASSGTATNRANSVDTDADGVNGATVTAASSGTATNRAYGVSTQTDGVKSASVTAANAGNATTNTNGVNTDTQGTTKATLNTRSSSVAQGTAALPGGNAPLDHASPSQGAQATAGLTAQSAPSVLLPTSSLFTIDPGSNARYLVATDPEFTNHENWLSSDYLLNALEMDPTRIQKRLGDGYYEQRLIRDQIAALTGYRFLGDYHSDDAQYADLMNAGAAFADEYKLRPGVALTSDQMAQLTNDIVWLVTQRVQLPDGSTTTALMPKVYLAPREGDLAANGDLLGGHNGTLISARDVDLALSGDLNNSGTIAGRNMVDISAQNLNNSGRIQGDIALIDARQDINIDGGSIAANTGMALQAGGDINIASTLHSAANEIDGNEIDGNSFSLQGIDRVAGLYVSDEAGNLLVSAGGAINLSAAELHNIGSGVTQLTAGSDINLDTLEVGQRHELNWDANNYHHQSHSEEIGSVITGGGAINLTAGQDINLRAATVDAQSALALNAIGGDITLEAGQRTESLAEGHSSSSGGLFSSKTKVTRTHNASTQALASELGGQTVSLISGEDIRVSGANIVADQALGMHAGGNLTLDAEQNTLSNSHFSRSKKVACSVVGLALTSVANGR
;
A
#
# COMPACT_ATOMS: atom_id res chain seq x y z
N MET A 1 -34.31 18.85 28.56
CA MET A 1 -35.72 18.50 28.86
C MET A 1 -35.75 17.00 28.81
N ASN A 2 -36.23 16.34 29.88
CA ASN A 2 -36.39 14.88 29.89
C ASN A 2 -37.87 14.54 30.06
N THR A 3 -38.35 13.49 29.42
CA THR A 3 -39.74 13.02 29.55
C THR A 3 -39.76 11.51 29.45
N ASP A 4 -40.02 10.84 30.57
CA ASP A 4 -40.13 9.37 30.65
C ASP A 4 -41.63 9.02 30.69
N VAL A 5 -42.11 8.17 29.77
CA VAL A 5 -43.54 7.82 29.72
C VAL A 5 -43.77 6.37 29.34
N ASP A 6 -44.42 5.63 30.23
CA ASP A 6 -44.83 4.23 29.98
C ASP A 6 -46.30 4.13 29.54
N SER A 7 -46.58 3.28 28.56
CA SER A 7 -47.96 2.81 28.25
C SER A 7 -48.96 3.88 27.79
N VAL A 8 -48.51 4.92 27.08
CA VAL A 8 -49.37 5.95 26.47
C VAL A 8 -49.49 5.78 24.95
N ASN A 9 -50.48 6.41 24.30
CA ASN A 9 -50.64 6.24 22.85
C ASN A 9 -49.56 6.99 22.02
N GLY A 10 -48.78 7.88 22.65
CA GLY A 10 -47.60 8.52 22.06
C GLY A 10 -46.97 9.56 23.00
N ALA A 11 -45.69 9.87 22.75
CA ALA A 11 -44.92 10.88 23.46
C ALA A 11 -44.29 11.89 22.48
N SER A 12 -44.31 13.18 22.84
CA SER A 12 -43.74 14.24 21.97
C SER A 12 -43.05 15.34 22.77
N VAL A 13 -41.81 15.67 22.41
CA VAL A 13 -41.06 16.81 22.93
C VAL A 13 -40.85 17.83 21.81
N THR A 14 -41.29 19.07 22.00
CA THR A 14 -41.15 20.15 21.01
C THR A 14 -40.37 21.33 21.57
N ALA A 15 -39.23 21.65 20.95
CA ALA A 15 -38.43 22.84 21.21
C ALA A 15 -38.49 23.78 20.01
N ALA A 16 -39.43 24.74 20.02
CA ALA A 16 -39.63 25.70 18.93
C ALA A 16 -39.16 27.12 19.31
N SER A 17 -38.50 27.82 18.38
CA SER A 17 -38.14 29.24 18.52
C SER A 17 -38.46 30.04 17.25
N SER A 18 -38.81 31.31 17.42
CA SER A 18 -39.13 32.21 16.31
C SER A 18 -38.64 33.63 16.59
N GLY A 19 -38.34 34.40 15.54
CA GLY A 19 -37.89 35.79 15.67
C GLY A 19 -36.40 35.86 16.00
N THR A 20 -36.02 36.55 17.10
CA THR A 20 -34.63 36.68 17.57
C THR A 20 -34.32 35.83 18.81
N ALA A 21 -35.21 34.91 19.17
CA ALA A 21 -35.08 34.11 20.39
C ALA A 21 -33.97 33.05 20.24
N THR A 22 -33.22 32.82 21.33
CA THR A 22 -32.23 31.75 21.42
C THR A 22 -32.69 30.72 22.45
N ASN A 23 -32.79 29.45 22.07
CA ASN A 23 -33.06 28.35 22.97
C ASN A 23 -31.78 27.53 23.19
N LEU A 24 -31.36 27.39 24.45
CA LEU A 24 -30.20 26.61 24.86
C LEU A 24 -30.68 25.43 25.70
N ALA A 25 -30.47 24.21 25.23
CA ALA A 25 -30.71 22.99 25.97
C ALA A 25 -29.40 22.21 26.11
N ASN A 26 -29.05 21.80 27.34
CA ASN A 26 -27.89 20.91 27.53
C ASN A 26 -28.16 19.50 26.96
N GLY A 27 -29.42 19.06 26.95
CA GLY A 27 -29.86 17.81 26.34
C GLY A 27 -31.38 17.83 26.14
N VAL A 28 -31.86 17.21 25.09
CA VAL A 28 -33.29 16.92 24.85
C VAL A 28 -33.39 15.42 24.68
N ASP A 29 -34.08 14.78 25.63
CA ASP A 29 -34.10 13.33 25.78
C ASP A 29 -35.54 12.87 25.97
N THR A 30 -35.88 11.74 25.37
CA THR A 30 -37.20 11.11 25.47
C THR A 30 -37.01 9.59 25.46
N GLU A 31 -37.35 8.95 26.59
CA GLU A 31 -37.32 7.49 26.75
C GLU A 31 -38.76 6.97 26.83
N VAL A 32 -39.12 6.03 25.95
CA VAL A 32 -40.53 5.63 25.77
C VAL A 32 -40.70 4.14 25.45
N ASP A 33 -41.37 3.41 26.33
CA ASP A 33 -41.66 1.98 26.17
C ASP A 33 -43.16 1.69 25.93
N GLY A 34 -43.45 0.90 24.88
CA GLY A 34 -44.76 0.31 24.63
C GLY A 34 -45.81 1.25 24.02
N VAL A 35 -45.40 2.29 23.28
CA VAL A 35 -46.29 3.33 22.73
C VAL A 35 -46.47 3.24 21.21
N SER A 36 -47.51 3.82 20.63
CA SER A 36 -47.70 3.77 19.16
C SER A 36 -46.70 4.66 18.39
N SER A 37 -46.24 5.78 18.96
CA SER A 37 -45.27 6.68 18.31
C SER A 37 -44.52 7.60 19.29
N ALA A 38 -43.23 7.83 19.05
CA ALA A 38 -42.43 8.84 19.75
C ALA A 38 -41.92 9.92 18.78
N SER A 39 -41.90 11.19 19.20
CA SER A 39 -41.41 12.27 18.36
C SER A 39 -40.64 13.37 19.11
N ILE A 40 -39.49 13.77 18.56
CA ILE A 40 -38.78 14.97 19.00
C ILE A 40 -38.77 15.98 17.85
N THR A 41 -39.28 17.18 18.08
CA THR A 41 -39.27 18.27 17.11
C THR A 41 -38.50 19.48 17.62
N ALA A 42 -37.42 19.85 16.95
CA ALA A 42 -36.69 21.09 17.17
C ALA A 42 -36.85 22.01 15.95
N SER A 43 -37.59 23.10 16.08
CA SER A 43 -37.87 24.01 14.95
C SER A 43 -37.44 25.46 15.23
N SER A 44 -36.79 26.12 14.27
CA SER A 44 -36.45 27.55 14.37
C SER A 44 -36.87 28.34 13.13
N SER A 45 -37.27 29.59 13.32
CA SER A 45 -37.65 30.49 12.23
C SER A 45 -37.20 31.94 12.47
N GLY A 46 -36.90 32.69 11.40
CA GLY A 46 -36.42 34.07 11.51
C GLY A 46 -34.90 34.14 11.68
N THR A 47 -34.41 34.84 12.70
CA THR A 47 -32.97 34.89 13.09
C THR A 47 -32.70 34.08 14.36
N ALA A 48 -33.64 33.20 14.75
CA ALA A 48 -33.60 32.45 16.00
C ALA A 48 -32.49 31.38 15.99
N ALA A 49 -31.99 31.03 17.19
CA ALA A 49 -30.96 30.00 17.34
C ALA A 49 -31.37 28.94 18.35
N ASN A 50 -31.37 27.66 17.96
CA ASN A 50 -31.50 26.54 18.91
C ASN A 50 -30.15 25.82 19.02
N ARG A 51 -29.66 25.64 20.24
CA ARG A 51 -28.44 24.87 20.53
C ARG A 51 -28.76 23.77 21.53
N ALA A 52 -28.58 22.52 21.10
CA ALA A 52 -28.65 21.33 21.94
C ALA A 52 -27.27 20.66 22.00
N ASN A 53 -26.81 20.19 23.16
CA ASN A 53 -25.55 19.44 23.24
C ASN A 53 -25.78 17.98 22.77
N GLY A 54 -26.91 17.37 23.13
CA GLY A 54 -27.37 16.08 22.61
C GLY A 54 -28.88 16.06 22.42
N VAL A 55 -29.35 15.37 21.39
CA VAL A 55 -30.75 15.02 21.15
C VAL A 55 -30.82 13.50 21.10
N ASP A 56 -31.52 12.88 22.03
CA ASP A 56 -31.59 11.43 22.17
C ASP A 56 -33.06 10.98 22.20
N THR A 57 -33.34 9.83 21.60
CA THR A 57 -34.66 9.19 21.63
C THR A 57 -34.45 7.70 21.79
N ASP A 58 -34.81 7.15 22.94
CA ASP A 58 -34.78 5.71 23.20
C ASP A 58 -36.21 5.15 23.20
N THR A 59 -36.47 4.12 22.40
CA THR A 59 -37.82 3.58 22.23
C THR A 59 -37.89 2.06 22.14
N GLY A 60 -38.59 1.42 23.08
CA GLY A 60 -38.90 -0.01 23.05
C GLY A 60 -40.33 -0.32 22.61
N GLY A 61 -40.51 -1.11 21.55
CA GLY A 61 -41.80 -1.69 21.15
C GLY A 61 -42.79 -0.74 20.48
N VAL A 62 -42.30 0.31 19.80
CA VAL A 62 -43.14 1.37 19.21
C VAL A 62 -43.44 1.19 17.72
N ASN A 63 -44.52 1.75 17.18
CA ASN A 63 -44.82 1.58 15.74
C ASN A 63 -43.97 2.52 14.86
N SER A 64 -43.60 3.71 15.36
CA SER A 64 -42.69 4.64 14.69
C SER A 64 -41.99 5.65 15.63
N ALA A 65 -40.69 5.89 15.41
CA ALA A 65 -39.90 6.92 16.09
C ALA A 65 -39.49 8.02 15.08
N THR A 66 -39.69 9.29 15.43
CA THR A 66 -39.41 10.43 14.54
C THR A 66 -38.62 11.55 15.20
N VAL A 67 -37.47 11.92 14.62
CA VAL A 67 -36.70 13.10 15.05
C VAL A 67 -36.75 14.12 13.92
N THR A 68 -37.32 15.30 14.17
CA THR A 68 -37.44 16.38 13.19
C THR A 68 -36.68 17.63 13.65
N ALA A 69 -35.66 18.03 12.88
CA ALA A 69 -34.97 19.30 13.04
C ALA A 69 -35.26 20.22 11.85
N ALA A 70 -36.02 21.30 12.05
CA ALA A 70 -36.43 22.22 10.99
C ALA A 70 -35.90 23.65 11.21
N SER A 71 -35.35 24.31 10.19
CA SER A 71 -34.97 25.73 10.26
C SER A 71 -35.42 26.52 9.03
N SER A 72 -35.77 27.78 9.24
CA SER A 72 -36.20 28.70 8.17
C SER A 72 -35.72 30.14 8.41
N GLY A 73 -35.42 30.88 7.35
CA GLY A 73 -34.90 32.27 7.44
C GLY A 73 -33.38 32.32 7.51
N THR A 74 -32.80 33.05 8.48
CA THR A 74 -31.36 33.04 8.81
C THR A 74 -31.08 32.23 10.10
N ALA A 75 -32.04 31.39 10.51
CA ALA A 75 -32.00 30.68 11.78
C ALA A 75 -30.88 29.63 11.82
N THR A 76 -30.36 29.35 13.03
CA THR A 76 -29.29 28.36 13.23
C THR A 76 -29.74 27.28 14.22
N ASN A 77 -29.75 26.00 13.81
CA ASN A 77 -29.89 24.87 14.73
C ASN A 77 -28.56 24.14 14.85
N ARG A 78 -28.08 23.91 16.07
CA ARG A 78 -26.84 23.18 16.34
C ARG A 78 -27.11 22.07 17.36
N ALA A 79 -26.85 20.82 16.98
CA ALA A 79 -26.79 19.66 17.85
C ALA A 79 -25.36 19.11 17.84
N ASN A 80 -24.76 18.76 18.97
CA ASN A 80 -23.45 18.09 18.93
C ASN A 80 -23.61 16.57 18.69
N SER A 81 -24.63 15.92 19.27
CA SER A 81 -25.05 14.56 18.90
C SER A 81 -26.56 14.47 18.67
N VAL A 82 -26.98 13.64 17.70
CA VAL A 82 -28.36 13.21 17.51
C VAL A 82 -28.35 11.69 17.50
N ASP A 83 -28.96 11.06 18.49
CA ASP A 83 -29.07 9.62 18.62
C ASP A 83 -30.54 9.19 18.58
N THR A 84 -30.79 7.98 18.09
CA THR A 84 -32.12 7.36 18.09
C THR A 84 -31.91 5.87 18.24
N ASP A 85 -32.27 5.34 19.40
CA ASP A 85 -32.32 3.90 19.66
C ASP A 85 -33.77 3.41 19.56
N ALA A 86 -34.01 2.38 18.76
CA ALA A 86 -35.36 1.89 18.52
C ALA A 86 -35.41 0.36 18.37
N ASP A 87 -36.01 -0.29 19.36
CA ASP A 87 -36.16 -1.74 19.43
C ASP A 87 -37.58 -2.19 19.02
N GLY A 88 -37.68 -3.03 17.99
CA GLY A 88 -38.93 -3.69 17.59
C GLY A 88 -39.93 -2.82 16.82
N VAL A 89 -39.48 -1.79 16.12
CA VAL A 89 -40.36 -0.79 15.49
C VAL A 89 -40.74 -1.08 14.03
N ASN A 90 -41.90 -0.61 13.53
CA ASN A 90 -42.24 -0.78 12.10
C ASN A 90 -41.53 0.25 11.21
N GLY A 91 -41.14 1.43 11.74
CA GLY A 91 -40.20 2.30 11.05
C GLY A 91 -39.66 3.53 11.82
N ALA A 92 -38.36 3.81 11.66
CA ALA A 92 -37.66 4.94 12.27
C ALA A 92 -37.35 6.02 11.21
N THR A 93 -37.61 7.30 11.51
CA THR A 93 -37.38 8.42 10.58
C THR A 93 -36.68 9.61 11.22
N VAL A 94 -35.52 10.00 10.69
CA VAL A 94 -34.83 11.24 11.07
C VAL A 94 -34.97 12.24 9.92
N THR A 95 -35.58 13.40 10.16
CA THR A 95 -35.78 14.45 9.16
C THR A 95 -35.08 15.74 9.57
N ALA A 96 -34.10 16.17 8.77
CA ALA A 96 -33.49 17.49 8.88
C ALA A 96 -33.93 18.36 7.69
N ALA A 97 -34.73 19.40 7.94
CA ALA A 97 -35.21 20.32 6.91
C ALA A 97 -34.65 21.73 7.12
N SER A 98 -34.15 22.37 6.06
CA SER A 98 -33.67 23.75 6.12
C SER A 98 -34.17 24.57 4.94
N SER A 99 -34.52 25.84 5.18
CA SER A 99 -34.97 26.76 4.12
C SER A 99 -34.46 28.20 4.32
N GLY A 100 -34.17 28.92 3.23
CA GLY A 100 -33.61 30.29 3.30
C GLY A 100 -32.07 30.30 3.33
N THR A 101 -31.45 31.10 4.22
CA THR A 101 -29.99 31.08 4.51
C THR A 101 -29.70 30.39 5.84
N ALA A 102 -30.57 29.47 6.26
CA ALA A 102 -30.49 28.80 7.54
C ALA A 102 -29.34 27.79 7.58
N THR A 103 -28.77 27.57 8.76
CA THR A 103 -27.70 26.57 8.98
C THR A 103 -28.13 25.53 10.01
N ASN A 104 -28.13 24.26 9.62
CA ASN A 104 -28.31 23.12 10.51
C ASN A 104 -26.98 22.38 10.64
N ARG A 105 -26.45 22.23 11.86
CA ARG A 105 -25.18 21.54 12.10
C ARG A 105 -25.32 20.44 13.15
N ALA A 106 -25.01 19.20 12.78
CA ALA A 106 -24.95 18.03 13.66
C ALA A 106 -23.55 17.42 13.61
N TYR A 107 -22.90 17.21 14.76
CA TYR A 107 -21.53 16.68 14.81
C TYR A 107 -21.43 15.15 14.92
N GLY A 108 -22.58 14.47 15.01
CA GLY A 108 -22.75 13.02 14.87
C GLY A 108 -24.23 12.69 14.84
N VAL A 109 -24.67 11.91 13.84
CA VAL A 109 -26.02 11.36 13.78
C VAL A 109 -25.91 9.85 13.85
N SER A 110 -26.46 9.24 14.90
CA SER A 110 -26.52 7.79 15.09
C SER A 110 -27.97 7.35 15.09
N THR A 111 -28.26 6.24 14.42
CA THR A 111 -29.52 5.52 14.58
C THR A 111 -29.20 4.06 14.78
N GLN A 112 -29.45 3.54 15.98
CA GLN A 112 -29.37 2.12 16.31
C GLN A 112 -30.78 1.56 16.23
N THR A 113 -30.96 0.48 15.48
CA THR A 113 -32.29 -0.13 15.41
C THR A 113 -32.22 -1.65 15.30
N ASP A 114 -32.86 -2.37 16.23
CA ASP A 114 -32.96 -3.83 16.23
C ASP A 114 -34.39 -4.29 15.86
N GLY A 115 -34.53 -5.08 14.79
CA GLY A 115 -35.80 -5.71 14.40
C GLY A 115 -36.79 -4.86 13.60
N VAL A 116 -36.30 -3.82 12.90
CA VAL A 116 -37.13 -2.88 12.14
C VAL A 116 -37.47 -3.31 10.73
N LYS A 117 -38.63 -2.93 10.21
CA LYS A 117 -38.95 -3.14 8.78
C LYS A 117 -38.41 -2.06 7.84
N SER A 118 -38.27 -0.80 8.29
CA SER A 118 -37.77 0.30 7.45
C SER A 118 -37.17 1.46 8.26
N ALA A 119 -35.98 1.93 7.89
CA ALA A 119 -35.34 3.11 8.45
C ALA A 119 -35.08 4.17 7.37
N SER A 120 -35.36 5.45 7.64
CA SER A 120 -35.10 6.52 6.70
C SER A 120 -34.51 7.79 7.33
N VAL A 121 -33.47 8.32 6.69
CA VAL A 121 -32.87 9.62 7.04
C VAL A 121 -33.08 10.56 5.85
N THR A 122 -33.78 11.67 6.07
CA THR A 122 -34.09 12.65 5.03
C THR A 122 -33.50 14.02 5.36
N ALA A 123 -32.62 14.51 4.50
CA ALA A 123 -32.13 15.89 4.55
C ALA A 123 -32.76 16.68 3.38
N ALA A 124 -33.60 17.68 3.70
CA ALA A 124 -34.30 18.49 2.71
C ALA A 124 -33.87 19.96 2.81
N ASN A 125 -33.14 20.46 1.81
CA ASN A 125 -32.70 21.85 1.73
C ASN A 125 -33.46 22.61 0.62
N ALA A 126 -33.94 23.81 0.93
CA ALA A 126 -34.54 24.73 -0.02
C ALA A 126 -33.91 26.14 0.07
N GLY A 127 -33.30 26.63 -1.00
CA GLY A 127 -32.57 27.91 -1.01
C GLY A 127 -31.10 27.78 -0.61
N ASN A 128 -30.47 28.86 -0.15
CA ASN A 128 -29.04 28.94 0.18
C ASN A 128 -28.73 28.41 1.60
N ALA A 129 -29.31 27.26 1.94
CA ALA A 129 -29.26 26.66 3.26
C ALA A 129 -28.17 25.58 3.35
N THR A 130 -27.42 25.55 4.46
CA THR A 130 -26.28 24.64 4.66
C THR A 130 -26.60 23.64 5.77
N THR A 131 -26.63 22.35 5.42
CA THR A 131 -26.63 21.23 6.38
C THR A 131 -25.21 20.66 6.46
N ASN A 132 -24.63 20.63 7.66
CA ASN A 132 -23.31 20.05 7.90
C ASN A 132 -23.44 18.95 8.96
N THR A 133 -23.38 17.70 8.52
CA THR A 133 -23.40 16.48 9.35
C THR A 133 -22.03 15.82 9.31
N ASN A 134 -21.27 15.87 10.41
CA ASN A 134 -20.01 15.11 10.52
C ASN A 134 -20.36 13.69 10.97
N GLY A 135 -20.43 12.74 10.05
CA GLY A 135 -20.72 11.33 10.34
C GLY A 135 -22.21 11.03 10.51
N VAL A 136 -22.72 10.12 9.68
CA VAL A 136 -24.03 9.47 9.84
C VAL A 136 -23.76 7.98 10.02
N ASN A 137 -24.01 7.44 11.21
CA ASN A 137 -23.93 6.02 11.48
C ASN A 137 -25.35 5.44 11.54
N THR A 138 -25.62 4.40 10.76
CA THR A 138 -26.93 3.71 10.74
C THR A 138 -26.64 2.23 10.97
N ASP A 139 -26.74 1.76 12.21
CA ASP A 139 -26.63 0.33 12.51
C ASP A 139 -28.05 -0.27 12.51
N THR A 140 -28.24 -1.27 11.66
CA THR A 140 -29.56 -1.83 11.40
C THR A 140 -29.49 -3.35 11.37
N GLN A 141 -29.67 -3.99 12.51
CA GLN A 141 -29.71 -5.44 12.57
C GLN A 141 -31.10 -5.94 12.14
N GLY A 142 -31.15 -6.70 11.05
CA GLY A 142 -32.38 -7.36 10.56
C GLY A 142 -33.35 -6.50 9.73
N THR A 143 -32.91 -5.36 9.19
CA THR A 143 -33.78 -4.49 8.36
C THR A 143 -34.00 -5.00 6.93
N THR A 144 -35.24 -4.87 6.43
CA THR A 144 -35.60 -5.28 5.06
C THR A 144 -35.37 -4.19 4.01
N LYS A 145 -35.25 -2.91 4.44
CA LYS A 145 -35.01 -1.75 3.56
C LYS A 145 -34.51 -0.52 4.34
N ALA A 146 -33.32 -0.01 4.01
CA ALA A 146 -32.80 1.28 4.46
C ALA A 146 -32.81 2.30 3.30
N THR A 147 -33.11 3.58 3.54
CA THR A 147 -33.10 4.62 2.49
C THR A 147 -32.57 5.96 3.01
N LEU A 148 -31.47 6.43 2.43
CA LEU A 148 -30.93 7.78 2.63
C LEU A 148 -31.38 8.68 1.48
N ASN A 149 -32.10 9.78 1.76
CA ASN A 149 -32.59 10.69 0.73
C ASN A 149 -32.06 12.12 0.95
N THR A 150 -31.00 12.48 0.23
CA THR A 150 -30.38 13.81 0.23
C THR A 150 -30.82 14.59 -1.02
N ARG A 151 -31.89 15.38 -0.91
CA ARG A 151 -32.34 16.22 -2.03
C ARG A 151 -31.50 17.49 -2.13
N SER A 152 -30.45 17.46 -2.95
CA SER A 152 -29.73 18.66 -3.38
C SER A 152 -30.52 19.30 -4.54
N SER A 153 -31.16 20.44 -4.29
CA SER A 153 -31.91 21.15 -5.34
C SER A 153 -30.94 21.93 -6.22
N SER A 154 -30.80 21.47 -7.47
CA SER A 154 -30.03 22.11 -8.53
C SER A 154 -30.52 23.53 -8.82
N VAL A 155 -29.62 24.52 -8.77
CA VAL A 155 -29.75 25.75 -9.55
C VAL A 155 -28.43 25.96 -10.30
N ALA A 156 -28.51 25.90 -11.63
CA ALA A 156 -27.40 26.04 -12.55
C ALA A 156 -26.94 27.50 -12.67
N GLN A 157 -25.62 27.73 -12.65
CA GLN A 157 -24.93 28.69 -13.51
C GLN A 157 -23.40 28.50 -13.43
N GLY A 158 -22.77 28.35 -14.60
CA GLY A 158 -21.36 28.71 -14.81
C GLY A 158 -20.32 27.59 -14.64
N THR A 159 -19.69 27.19 -15.73
CA THR A 159 -18.47 26.39 -15.82
C THR A 159 -17.34 26.92 -14.91
N ALA A 160 -16.87 26.12 -13.95
CA ALA A 160 -15.48 26.00 -13.46
C ALA A 160 -15.41 25.07 -12.23
N ALA A 161 -14.32 24.30 -12.13
CA ALA A 161 -13.80 23.54 -10.98
C ALA A 161 -14.58 22.29 -10.51
N LEU A 162 -13.96 21.12 -10.74
CA LEU A 162 -14.14 19.92 -9.92
C LEU A 162 -13.64 20.24 -8.50
N PRO A 163 -14.44 20.08 -7.43
CA PRO A 163 -13.92 20.16 -6.08
C PRO A 163 -13.17 18.86 -5.77
N GLY A 164 -11.87 18.97 -5.47
CA GLY A 164 -11.11 17.93 -4.80
C GLY A 164 -11.80 17.55 -3.49
N GLY A 165 -12.16 16.28 -3.39
CA GLY A 165 -12.75 15.70 -2.19
C GLY A 165 -12.22 14.30 -2.03
N ASN A 166 -11.20 14.16 -1.17
CA ASN A 166 -10.75 12.90 -0.60
C ASN A 166 -11.97 12.23 0.04
N ALA A 167 -12.58 11.27 -0.65
CA ALA A 167 -13.49 10.34 -0.04
C ALA A 167 -12.63 9.31 0.71
N PRO A 168 -12.82 9.12 2.04
CA PRO A 168 -12.23 7.99 2.74
C PRO A 168 -12.69 6.69 2.04
N LEU A 169 -11.77 5.75 1.85
CA LEU A 169 -12.12 4.40 1.42
C LEU A 169 -13.11 3.80 2.43
N ASP A 170 -14.18 3.18 1.93
CA ASP A 170 -15.26 2.61 2.73
C ASP A 170 -14.74 1.36 3.47
N HIS A 171 -14.29 1.54 4.73
CA HIS A 171 -13.81 0.44 5.57
C HIS A 171 -14.97 -0.32 6.23
N ALA A 172 -15.03 -1.63 6.01
CA ALA A 172 -15.82 -2.52 6.85
C ALA A 172 -15.18 -2.61 8.25
N SER A 173 -15.85 -2.13 9.30
CA SER A 173 -15.30 -2.17 10.66
C SER A 173 -15.33 -3.59 11.25
N PRO A 174 -14.20 -4.15 11.74
CA PRO A 174 -14.23 -5.36 12.56
C PRO A 174 -14.54 -5.04 14.03
N SER A 175 -15.33 -5.94 14.62
CA SER A 175 -15.64 -6.00 16.05
C SER A 175 -14.39 -6.15 16.93
N GLN A 176 -14.48 -5.54 18.11
CA GLN A 176 -13.47 -5.37 19.15
C GLN A 176 -12.53 -6.57 19.44
N GLY A 177 -11.24 -6.24 19.56
CA GLY A 177 -10.37 -6.71 20.65
C GLY A 177 -9.76 -8.11 20.55
N ALA A 178 -8.59 -8.24 19.92
CA ALA A 178 -7.70 -9.37 20.16
C ALA A 178 -6.22 -8.93 20.16
N GLN A 179 -5.58 -8.95 21.33
CA GLN A 179 -4.12 -9.01 21.41
C GLN A 179 -3.66 -10.43 21.06
N ALA A 180 -3.17 -10.65 19.85
CA ALA A 180 -2.59 -11.93 19.47
C ALA A 180 -1.11 -12.00 19.89
N THR A 181 -0.85 -12.60 21.05
CA THR A 181 0.45 -13.24 21.31
C THR A 181 0.38 -14.64 20.71
N ALA A 182 1.09 -14.92 19.61
CA ALA A 182 1.11 -16.26 19.03
C ALA A 182 2.51 -16.67 18.61
N GLY A 183 3.18 -17.43 19.49
CA GLY A 183 4.22 -18.34 19.04
C GLY A 183 3.54 -19.53 18.37
N LEU A 184 3.80 -19.76 17.08
CA LEU A 184 3.30 -20.92 16.36
C LEU A 184 4.49 -21.69 15.77
N THR A 185 4.66 -22.90 16.30
CA THR A 185 5.56 -23.92 15.77
C THR A 185 4.93 -24.51 14.51
N ALA A 186 5.78 -24.89 13.55
CA ALA A 186 5.37 -25.51 12.29
C ALA A 186 4.36 -26.64 12.52
N GLN A 187 3.15 -26.48 11.98
CA GLN A 187 2.12 -27.51 12.06
C GLN A 187 2.54 -28.72 11.24
N SER A 188 2.82 -29.82 11.94
CA SER A 188 2.91 -31.15 11.32
C SER A 188 1.53 -31.55 10.77
N ALA A 189 1.52 -32.27 9.65
CA ALA A 189 0.29 -32.71 8.99
C ALA A 189 -0.63 -33.45 9.99
N PRO A 190 -1.96 -33.20 9.96
CA PRO A 190 -2.89 -33.85 10.88
C PRO A 190 -2.83 -35.37 10.68
N SER A 191 -2.71 -36.11 11.78
CA SER A 191 -2.85 -37.56 11.79
C SER A 191 -4.23 -37.94 11.24
N VAL A 192 -4.28 -38.77 10.20
CA VAL A 192 -5.54 -39.26 9.61
C VAL A 192 -6.25 -40.16 10.64
N LEU A 193 -7.21 -39.58 11.35
CA LEU A 193 -8.10 -40.30 12.25
C LEU A 193 -9.27 -40.86 11.44
N LEU A 194 -9.43 -42.17 11.46
CA LEU A 194 -10.60 -42.80 10.84
C LEU A 194 -11.88 -42.39 11.60
N PRO A 195 -12.98 -42.12 10.88
CA PRO A 195 -14.23 -41.71 11.51
C PRO A 195 -14.82 -42.83 12.36
N THR A 196 -15.44 -42.47 13.48
CA THR A 196 -16.13 -43.40 14.40
C THR A 196 -17.65 -43.27 14.38
N SER A 197 -18.19 -42.36 13.55
CA SER A 197 -19.63 -42.14 13.43
C SER A 197 -20.30 -43.18 12.53
N SER A 198 -21.59 -43.43 12.77
CA SER A 198 -22.42 -44.34 11.96
C SER A 198 -22.65 -43.89 10.51
N LEU A 199 -22.24 -42.66 10.16
CA LEU A 199 -22.30 -42.12 8.80
C LEU A 199 -21.29 -42.81 7.86
N PHE A 200 -20.25 -43.44 8.41
CA PHE A 200 -19.17 -44.04 7.63
C PHE A 200 -19.00 -45.51 7.97
N THR A 201 -18.72 -46.30 6.95
CA THR A 201 -18.34 -47.70 7.05
C THR A 201 -16.87 -47.86 6.67
N ILE A 202 -16.12 -48.64 7.45
CA ILE A 202 -14.71 -48.92 7.20
C ILE A 202 -14.61 -50.31 6.56
N ASP A 203 -14.13 -50.39 5.31
CA ASP A 203 -13.91 -51.65 4.62
C ASP A 203 -12.40 -51.96 4.45
N PRO A 204 -11.84 -52.78 5.36
CA PRO A 204 -10.44 -53.15 5.29
C PRO A 204 -10.13 -54.18 4.18
N GLY A 205 -11.14 -54.80 3.55
CA GLY A 205 -10.98 -55.88 2.59
C GLY A 205 -10.17 -55.50 1.34
N SER A 206 -9.33 -56.40 0.83
CA SER A 206 -8.43 -56.10 -0.32
C SER A 206 -9.14 -55.73 -1.62
N ASN A 207 -10.44 -56.08 -1.74
CA ASN A 207 -11.25 -55.82 -2.93
C ASN A 207 -12.09 -54.53 -2.83
N ALA A 208 -12.03 -53.83 -1.69
CA ALA A 208 -12.72 -52.56 -1.51
C ALA A 208 -12.05 -51.45 -2.32
N ARG A 209 -12.84 -50.64 -3.03
CA ARG A 209 -12.34 -49.49 -3.80
C ARG A 209 -11.83 -48.36 -2.90
N TYR A 210 -12.49 -48.17 -1.77
CA TYR A 210 -12.18 -47.14 -0.77
C TYR A 210 -12.19 -47.77 0.63
N LEU A 211 -11.33 -47.26 1.51
CA LEU A 211 -11.23 -47.70 2.90
C LEU A 211 -12.39 -47.18 3.75
N VAL A 212 -12.87 -45.98 3.46
CA VAL A 212 -14.01 -45.34 4.12
C VAL A 212 -15.10 -45.11 3.09
N ALA A 213 -16.28 -45.68 3.29
CA ALA A 213 -17.46 -45.45 2.46
C ALA A 213 -18.54 -44.76 3.27
N THR A 214 -19.17 -43.74 2.69
CA THR A 214 -20.32 -43.07 3.28
C THR A 214 -21.55 -43.96 3.14
N ASP A 215 -22.39 -44.02 4.17
CA ASP A 215 -23.62 -44.78 4.13
C ASP A 215 -24.56 -44.25 3.02
N PRO A 216 -24.98 -45.11 2.06
CA PRO A 216 -25.82 -44.70 0.93
C PRO A 216 -27.16 -44.06 1.33
N GLU A 217 -27.71 -44.36 2.51
CA GLU A 217 -28.95 -43.73 2.99
C GLU A 217 -28.77 -42.23 3.29
N PHE A 218 -27.53 -41.75 3.45
CA PHE A 218 -27.21 -40.36 3.79
C PHE A 218 -26.70 -39.53 2.59
N THR A 219 -26.29 -40.18 1.51
CA THR A 219 -25.84 -39.50 0.28
C THR A 219 -26.95 -39.36 -0.76
N ASN A 220 -28.17 -39.82 -0.46
CA ASN A 220 -29.30 -39.88 -1.39
C ASN A 220 -28.95 -40.57 -2.73
N HIS A 221 -27.99 -41.49 -2.72
CA HIS A 221 -27.44 -42.14 -3.91
C HIS A 221 -26.80 -41.18 -4.95
N GLU A 222 -26.41 -39.97 -4.56
CA GLU A 222 -25.70 -39.06 -5.45
C GLU A 222 -24.26 -39.53 -5.72
N ASN A 223 -23.81 -39.37 -6.96
CA ASN A 223 -22.42 -39.64 -7.35
C ASN A 223 -21.59 -38.37 -7.13
N TRP A 224 -20.95 -38.29 -5.96
CA TRP A 224 -20.08 -37.17 -5.59
C TRP A 224 -18.77 -37.17 -6.39
N LEU A 225 -18.29 -35.98 -6.77
CA LEU A 225 -16.98 -35.83 -7.40
C LEU A 225 -15.88 -36.38 -6.47
N SER A 226 -14.99 -37.18 -7.03
CA SER A 226 -13.97 -37.89 -6.26
C SER A 226 -12.64 -37.92 -7.01
N SER A 227 -11.55 -38.32 -6.33
CA SER A 227 -10.24 -38.43 -6.97
C SER A 227 -10.12 -39.44 -8.12
N ASP A 228 -11.19 -40.20 -8.42
CA ASP A 228 -11.32 -40.90 -9.71
C ASP A 228 -11.22 -39.94 -10.90
N TYR A 229 -11.68 -38.70 -10.73
CA TYR A 229 -11.56 -37.64 -11.73
C TYR A 229 -10.09 -37.38 -12.10
N LEU A 230 -9.23 -37.16 -11.09
CA LEU A 230 -7.79 -36.99 -11.29
C LEU A 230 -7.13 -38.25 -11.87
N LEU A 231 -7.48 -39.42 -11.37
CA LEU A 231 -6.90 -40.69 -11.84
C LEU A 231 -7.25 -40.99 -13.30
N ASN A 232 -8.46 -40.65 -13.73
CA ASN A 232 -8.89 -40.76 -15.12
C ASN A 232 -8.17 -39.74 -16.01
N ALA A 233 -7.99 -38.50 -15.54
CA ALA A 233 -7.22 -37.47 -16.25
C ALA A 233 -5.74 -37.87 -16.45
N LEU A 234 -5.19 -38.69 -15.56
CA LEU A 234 -3.83 -39.25 -15.65
C LEU A 234 -3.76 -40.60 -16.39
N GLU A 235 -4.86 -41.07 -16.99
CA GLU A 235 -4.96 -42.33 -17.74
C GLU A 235 -4.45 -43.58 -16.95
N MET A 236 -4.70 -43.61 -15.63
CA MET A 236 -4.21 -44.69 -14.77
C MET A 236 -5.01 -45.99 -14.95
N ASP A 237 -4.31 -47.14 -15.02
CA ASP A 237 -4.95 -48.46 -15.07
C ASP A 237 -5.70 -48.78 -13.76
N PRO A 238 -7.04 -48.93 -13.78
CA PRO A 238 -7.84 -49.16 -12.58
C PRO A 238 -7.46 -50.40 -11.77
N THR A 239 -6.79 -51.37 -12.39
CA THR A 239 -6.34 -52.61 -11.74
C THR A 239 -5.03 -52.45 -10.97
N ARG A 240 -4.34 -51.32 -11.15
CA ARG A 240 -3.01 -51.04 -10.57
C ARG A 240 -3.02 -49.84 -9.62
N ILE A 241 -4.18 -49.22 -9.40
CA ILE A 241 -4.35 -48.11 -8.46
C ILE A 241 -4.47 -48.68 -7.05
N GLN A 242 -3.75 -48.07 -6.11
CA GLN A 242 -3.87 -48.41 -4.70
C GLN A 242 -5.27 -48.05 -4.18
N LYS A 243 -5.75 -48.78 -3.16
CA LYS A 243 -7.01 -48.47 -2.48
C LYS A 243 -7.06 -46.99 -2.08
N ARG A 244 -8.19 -46.32 -2.28
CA ARG A 244 -8.38 -44.91 -1.88
C ARG A 244 -8.81 -44.77 -0.43
N LEU A 245 -8.52 -43.63 0.18
CA LEU A 245 -8.85 -43.39 1.59
C LEU A 245 -10.37 -43.33 1.79
N GLY A 246 -11.09 -42.64 0.90
CA GLY A 246 -12.53 -42.51 1.01
C GLY A 246 -13.25 -42.42 -0.34
N ASP A 247 -14.58 -42.43 -0.29
CA ASP A 247 -15.43 -42.07 -1.42
C ASP A 247 -15.47 -40.54 -1.66
N GLY A 248 -16.18 -40.10 -2.69
CA GLY A 248 -16.22 -38.68 -3.07
C GLY A 248 -16.70 -37.74 -1.95
N TYR A 249 -17.74 -38.14 -1.22
CA TYR A 249 -18.26 -37.34 -0.10
C TYR A 249 -17.24 -37.21 1.04
N TYR A 250 -16.59 -38.30 1.42
CA TYR A 250 -15.54 -38.27 2.45
C TYR A 250 -14.33 -37.44 2.01
N GLU A 251 -13.90 -37.56 0.76
CA GLU A 251 -12.75 -36.82 0.23
C GLU A 251 -12.99 -35.33 0.13
N GLN A 252 -14.18 -34.89 -0.31
CA GLN A 252 -14.50 -33.45 -0.35
C GLN A 252 -14.50 -32.82 1.04
N ARG A 253 -15.05 -33.52 2.04
CA ARG A 253 -14.94 -33.09 3.44
C ARG A 253 -13.46 -33.01 3.87
N LEU A 254 -12.67 -34.02 3.55
CA LEU A 254 -11.26 -34.08 3.89
C LEU A 254 -10.46 -32.92 3.25
N ILE A 255 -10.77 -32.56 2.00
CA ILE A 255 -10.17 -31.42 1.31
C ILE A 255 -10.57 -30.11 1.98
N ARG A 256 -11.86 -29.92 2.26
CA ARG A 256 -12.36 -28.76 2.99
C ARG A 256 -11.67 -28.59 4.35
N ASP A 257 -11.55 -29.68 5.11
CA ASP A 257 -10.92 -29.67 6.42
C ASP A 257 -9.40 -29.37 6.30
N GLN A 258 -8.73 -29.85 5.25
CA GLN A 258 -7.34 -29.49 4.95
C GLN A 258 -7.17 -28.02 4.57
N ILE A 259 -8.05 -27.45 3.73
CA ILE A 259 -8.03 -26.04 3.35
C ILE A 259 -8.25 -25.17 4.58
N ALA A 260 -9.25 -25.51 5.39
CA ALA A 260 -9.55 -24.81 6.64
C ALA A 260 -8.36 -24.89 7.61
N ALA A 261 -7.68 -26.04 7.70
CA ALA A 261 -6.48 -26.17 8.52
C ALA A 261 -5.28 -25.38 7.99
N LEU A 262 -5.07 -25.34 6.66
CA LEU A 262 -3.93 -24.68 6.02
C LEU A 262 -4.10 -23.16 5.88
N THR A 263 -5.34 -22.68 5.80
CA THR A 263 -5.64 -21.30 5.44
C THR A 263 -6.58 -20.59 6.40
N GLY A 264 -7.37 -21.32 7.19
CA GLY A 264 -8.47 -20.76 7.99
C GLY A 264 -9.78 -20.55 7.22
N TYR A 265 -9.78 -20.77 5.90
CA TYR A 265 -10.92 -20.51 5.03
C TYR A 265 -11.61 -21.79 4.56
N ARG A 266 -12.85 -21.64 4.10
CA ARG A 266 -13.59 -22.74 3.47
C ARG A 266 -13.14 -23.01 2.03
N PHE A 267 -12.85 -21.94 1.28
CA PHE A 267 -12.48 -21.99 -0.15
C PHE A 267 -11.16 -21.23 -0.40
N LEU A 268 -10.41 -21.63 -1.44
CA LEU A 268 -9.10 -21.04 -1.81
C LEU A 268 -9.21 -19.85 -2.80
N GLY A 269 -10.44 -19.45 -3.13
CA GLY A 269 -10.77 -18.37 -4.07
C GLY A 269 -12.29 -18.19 -4.14
N ASP A 270 -12.81 -17.64 -5.24
CA ASP A 270 -14.23 -17.30 -5.42
C ASP A 270 -15.12 -18.52 -5.78
N TYR A 271 -14.89 -19.64 -5.12
CA TYR A 271 -15.67 -20.85 -5.32
C TYR A 271 -16.99 -20.78 -4.56
N HIS A 272 -18.05 -21.24 -5.24
CA HIS A 272 -19.40 -21.28 -4.68
C HIS A 272 -19.85 -22.70 -4.32
N SER A 273 -19.01 -23.72 -4.53
CA SER A 273 -19.27 -25.12 -4.20
C SER A 273 -18.00 -25.94 -3.99
N ASP A 274 -18.09 -27.00 -3.19
CA ASP A 274 -16.98 -27.94 -2.92
C ASP A 274 -16.59 -28.70 -4.20
N ASP A 275 -17.55 -29.04 -5.07
CA ASP A 275 -17.32 -29.73 -6.34
C ASP A 275 -16.48 -28.88 -7.31
N ALA A 276 -16.83 -27.60 -7.49
CA ALA A 276 -16.12 -26.71 -8.42
C ALA A 276 -14.67 -26.51 -7.99
N GLN A 277 -14.43 -26.22 -6.71
CA GLN A 277 -13.07 -26.08 -6.19
C GLN A 277 -12.29 -27.38 -6.31
N TYR A 278 -12.92 -28.51 -5.97
CA TYR A 278 -12.21 -29.78 -6.00
C TYR A 278 -11.83 -30.20 -7.43
N ALA A 279 -12.70 -29.95 -8.41
CA ALA A 279 -12.41 -30.16 -9.83
C ALA A 279 -11.22 -29.32 -10.29
N ASP A 280 -11.19 -28.02 -9.98
CA ASP A 280 -10.13 -27.12 -10.42
C ASP A 280 -8.78 -27.44 -9.79
N LEU A 281 -8.76 -27.75 -8.49
CA LEU A 281 -7.54 -28.19 -7.82
C LEU A 281 -7.01 -29.52 -8.38
N MET A 282 -7.90 -30.44 -8.80
CA MET A 282 -7.50 -31.69 -9.46
C MET A 282 -7.04 -31.45 -10.91
N ASN A 283 -7.66 -30.54 -11.65
CA ASN A 283 -7.23 -30.15 -12.98
C ASN A 283 -5.82 -29.56 -12.95
N ALA A 284 -5.57 -28.62 -12.03
CA ALA A 284 -4.25 -28.04 -11.80
C ALA A 284 -3.23 -29.10 -11.36
N GLY A 285 -3.64 -30.03 -10.49
CA GLY A 285 -2.83 -31.18 -10.10
C GLY A 285 -2.48 -32.12 -11.25
N ALA A 286 -3.43 -32.40 -12.15
CA ALA A 286 -3.19 -33.23 -13.34
C ALA A 286 -2.22 -32.56 -14.31
N ALA A 287 -2.38 -31.25 -14.56
CA ALA A 287 -1.49 -30.47 -15.40
C ALA A 287 -0.05 -30.47 -14.86
N PHE A 288 0.11 -30.16 -13.57
CA PHE A 288 1.40 -30.19 -12.89
C PHE A 288 2.04 -31.59 -12.93
N ALA A 289 1.24 -32.64 -12.75
CA ALA A 289 1.73 -34.00 -12.81
C ALA A 289 2.18 -34.45 -14.19
N ASP A 290 1.50 -34.02 -15.27
CA ASP A 290 1.98 -34.28 -16.62
C ASP A 290 3.30 -33.53 -16.86
N GLU A 291 3.39 -32.25 -16.49
CA GLU A 291 4.62 -31.47 -16.68
C GLU A 291 5.84 -32.08 -15.96
N TYR A 292 5.69 -32.41 -14.68
CA TYR A 292 6.78 -32.94 -13.84
C TYR A 292 6.86 -34.48 -13.82
N LYS A 293 6.08 -35.16 -14.66
CA LYS A 293 6.00 -36.64 -14.78
C LYS A 293 5.83 -37.34 -13.43
N LEU A 294 4.94 -36.79 -12.61
CA LEU A 294 4.66 -37.28 -11.27
C LEU A 294 3.78 -38.54 -11.30
N ARG A 295 3.89 -39.34 -10.24
CA ARG A 295 3.07 -40.54 -10.06
C ARG A 295 2.25 -40.43 -8.79
N PRO A 296 0.92 -40.60 -8.86
CA PRO A 296 0.07 -40.72 -7.68
C PRO A 296 0.62 -41.73 -6.68
N GLY A 297 0.55 -41.37 -5.40
CA GLY A 297 1.08 -42.15 -4.29
C GLY A 297 2.42 -41.65 -3.76
N VAL A 298 3.11 -40.74 -4.46
CA VAL A 298 4.33 -40.07 -3.99
C VAL A 298 4.02 -38.62 -3.65
N ALA A 299 4.36 -38.19 -2.44
CA ALA A 299 4.22 -36.79 -2.01
C ALA A 299 5.20 -35.89 -2.78
N LEU A 300 4.79 -34.64 -3.05
CA LEU A 300 5.70 -33.63 -3.61
C LEU A 300 6.88 -33.39 -2.66
N THR A 301 8.08 -33.26 -3.22
CA THR A 301 9.25 -32.75 -2.50
C THR A 301 9.12 -31.25 -2.24
N SER A 302 9.92 -30.70 -1.32
CA SER A 302 10.02 -29.25 -1.11
C SER A 302 10.29 -28.50 -2.41
N ASP A 303 11.20 -29.03 -3.23
CA ASP A 303 11.60 -28.40 -4.48
C ASP A 303 10.47 -28.45 -5.50
N GLN A 304 9.69 -29.53 -5.53
CA GLN A 304 8.51 -29.62 -6.40
C GLN A 304 7.38 -28.70 -5.92
N MET A 305 7.17 -28.58 -4.60
CA MET A 305 6.21 -27.61 -4.07
C MET A 305 6.61 -26.17 -4.42
N ALA A 306 7.91 -25.87 -4.38
CA ALA A 306 8.43 -24.56 -4.76
C ALA A 306 8.19 -24.18 -6.24
N GLN A 307 7.85 -25.17 -7.08
CA GLN A 307 7.57 -24.98 -8.51
C GLN A 307 6.07 -24.89 -8.83
N LEU A 308 5.19 -24.99 -7.82
CA LEU A 308 3.76 -24.88 -8.04
C LEU A 308 3.40 -23.45 -8.47
N THR A 309 2.69 -23.32 -9.58
CA THR A 309 2.15 -22.04 -10.06
C THR A 309 0.69 -21.83 -9.66
N ASN A 310 0.00 -22.92 -9.31
CA ASN A 310 -1.41 -22.94 -8.88
C ASN A 310 -1.56 -23.87 -7.68
N ASP A 311 -2.54 -23.60 -6.82
CA ASP A 311 -2.92 -24.53 -5.76
C ASP A 311 -3.44 -25.83 -6.39
N ILE A 312 -3.09 -26.98 -5.82
CA ILE A 312 -3.46 -28.28 -6.36
C ILE A 312 -3.98 -29.25 -5.30
N VAL A 313 -4.68 -30.28 -5.77
CA VAL A 313 -4.86 -31.52 -5.01
C VAL A 313 -4.08 -32.65 -5.68
N TRP A 314 -3.31 -33.37 -4.86
CA TRP A 314 -2.48 -34.49 -5.29
C TRP A 314 -2.70 -35.73 -4.42
N LEU A 315 -2.65 -36.92 -5.03
CA LEU A 315 -2.86 -38.19 -4.32
C LEU A 315 -1.55 -38.70 -3.70
N VAL A 316 -1.56 -38.89 -2.38
CA VAL A 316 -0.40 -39.35 -1.60
C VAL A 316 -0.70 -40.66 -0.89
N THR A 317 0.24 -41.60 -0.88
CA THR A 317 0.08 -42.85 -0.12
C THR A 317 0.18 -42.53 1.38
N GLN A 318 -0.89 -42.78 2.12
CA GLN A 318 -0.94 -42.57 3.56
C GLN A 318 -1.05 -43.91 4.29
N ARG A 319 -0.27 -44.08 5.36
CA ARG A 319 -0.44 -45.19 6.31
C ARG A 319 -1.55 -44.84 7.29
N VAL A 320 -2.58 -45.66 7.35
CA VAL A 320 -3.78 -45.47 8.17
C VAL A 320 -3.83 -46.56 9.22
N GLN A 321 -4.06 -46.19 10.48
CA GLN A 321 -4.30 -47.15 11.56
C GLN A 321 -5.79 -47.49 11.63
N LEU A 322 -6.11 -48.79 11.63
CA LEU A 322 -7.45 -49.29 11.78
C LEU A 322 -7.87 -49.32 13.27
N PRO A 323 -9.18 -49.37 13.57
CA PRO A 323 -9.67 -49.45 14.95
C PRO A 323 -9.14 -50.64 15.76
N ASP A 324 -8.71 -51.72 15.09
CA ASP A 324 -8.12 -52.91 15.69
C ASP A 324 -6.60 -52.76 16.00
N GLY A 325 -6.03 -51.59 15.72
CA GLY A 325 -4.60 -51.29 15.89
C GLY A 325 -3.71 -51.74 14.74
N SER A 326 -4.24 -52.48 13.75
CA SER A 326 -3.52 -52.82 12.52
C SER A 326 -3.37 -51.60 11.62
N THR A 327 -2.55 -51.69 10.56
CA THR A 327 -2.32 -50.57 9.65
C THR A 327 -2.50 -51.00 8.20
N THR A 328 -3.16 -50.17 7.40
CA THR A 328 -3.28 -50.32 5.95
C THR A 328 -2.75 -49.07 5.25
N THR A 329 -2.54 -49.15 3.94
CA THR A 329 -2.14 -48.00 3.11
C THR A 329 -3.26 -47.64 2.16
N ALA A 330 -3.52 -46.34 2.02
CA ALA A 330 -4.52 -45.84 1.07
C ALA A 330 -4.05 -44.54 0.42
N LEU A 331 -4.51 -44.27 -0.81
CA LEU A 331 -4.30 -42.99 -1.48
C LEU A 331 -5.23 -41.94 -0.87
N MET A 332 -4.63 -40.86 -0.39
CA MET A 332 -5.33 -39.74 0.20
C MET A 332 -5.15 -38.50 -0.68
N PRO A 333 -6.24 -37.79 -1.04
CA PRO A 333 -6.12 -36.50 -1.70
C PRO A 333 -5.59 -35.47 -0.70
N LYS A 334 -4.48 -34.83 -1.05
CA LYS A 334 -3.77 -33.85 -0.23
C LYS A 334 -3.69 -32.51 -0.95
N VAL A 335 -3.99 -31.43 -0.23
CA VAL A 335 -3.90 -30.06 -0.74
C VAL A 335 -2.45 -29.58 -0.68
N TYR A 336 -1.98 -28.99 -1.76
CA TYR A 336 -0.70 -28.27 -1.84
C TYR A 336 -0.97 -26.85 -2.33
N LEU A 337 -0.49 -25.86 -1.58
CA LEU A 337 -0.63 -24.46 -1.95
C LEU A 337 0.56 -24.02 -2.78
N ALA A 338 0.33 -23.21 -3.81
CA ALA A 338 1.39 -22.60 -4.57
C ALA A 338 2.14 -21.56 -3.70
N PRO A 339 3.48 -21.58 -3.68
CA PRO A 339 4.28 -20.59 -2.97
C PRO A 339 4.07 -19.21 -3.57
N ARG A 340 3.78 -18.21 -2.74
CA ARG A 340 3.76 -16.80 -3.13
C ARG A 340 4.88 -16.05 -2.42
N GLU A 341 5.35 -14.96 -3.04
CA GLU A 341 6.29 -14.05 -2.37
C GLU A 341 5.63 -13.50 -1.10
N GLY A 342 6.32 -13.58 0.04
CA GLY A 342 5.78 -13.27 1.36
C GLY A 342 5.22 -14.46 2.16
N ASP A 343 5.08 -15.65 1.55
CA ASP A 343 4.73 -16.88 2.28
C ASP A 343 5.96 -17.49 2.97
N LEU A 344 5.72 -18.31 4.00
CA LEU A 344 6.76 -19.15 4.59
C LEU A 344 7.03 -20.35 3.67
N ALA A 345 8.30 -20.49 3.27
CA ALA A 345 8.79 -21.69 2.62
C ALA A 345 8.69 -22.90 3.56
N ALA A 346 8.63 -24.10 2.98
CA ALA A 346 8.56 -25.35 3.74
C ALA A 346 9.74 -25.60 4.68
N ASN A 347 10.87 -24.91 4.47
CA ASN A 347 12.06 -24.94 5.32
C ASN A 347 12.04 -23.90 6.44
N GLY A 348 10.99 -23.07 6.53
CA GLY A 348 10.83 -22.02 7.53
C GLY A 348 11.40 -20.65 7.12
N ASP A 349 12.00 -20.53 5.93
CA ASP A 349 12.49 -19.26 5.40
C ASP A 349 11.36 -18.46 4.73
N LEU A 350 11.50 -17.14 4.61
CA LEU A 350 10.55 -16.33 3.84
C LEU A 350 10.82 -16.49 2.34
N LEU A 351 9.78 -16.81 1.58
CA LEU A 351 9.82 -16.77 0.12
C LEU A 351 9.93 -15.30 -0.33
N GLY A 352 11.07 -14.93 -0.94
CA GLY A 352 11.37 -13.54 -1.33
C GLY A 352 12.58 -12.91 -0.64
N GLY A 353 13.28 -13.65 0.25
CA GLY A 353 14.65 -13.29 0.67
C GLY A 353 14.78 -12.19 1.73
N HIS A 354 13.70 -11.73 2.35
CA HIS A 354 13.78 -10.80 3.48
C HIS A 354 13.85 -11.56 4.82
N ASN A 355 15.05 -11.58 5.42
CA ASN A 355 15.24 -12.09 6.78
C ASN A 355 14.66 -11.07 7.79
N GLY A 356 13.48 -11.31 8.32
CA GLY A 356 12.83 -10.43 9.30
C GLY A 356 11.60 -11.07 9.96
N THR A 357 11.00 -10.36 10.92
CA THR A 357 9.72 -10.76 11.54
C THR A 357 8.62 -10.75 10.48
N LEU A 358 7.83 -11.84 10.39
CA LEU A 358 6.73 -11.98 9.45
C LEU A 358 5.37 -11.90 10.17
N ILE A 359 4.47 -11.08 9.64
CA ILE A 359 3.03 -11.14 9.86
C ILE A 359 2.41 -11.61 8.55
N SER A 360 1.79 -12.80 8.54
CA SER A 360 1.18 -13.36 7.33
C SER A 360 -0.24 -13.85 7.61
N ALA A 361 -1.16 -13.52 6.70
CA ALA A 361 -2.56 -13.98 6.71
C ALA A 361 -3.10 -14.02 5.28
N ARG A 362 -4.36 -14.46 5.08
CA ARG A 362 -5.04 -14.19 3.80
C ARG A 362 -5.41 -12.71 3.70
N ASP A 363 -6.00 -12.16 4.75
CA ASP A 363 -6.26 -10.73 4.87
C ASP A 363 -5.57 -10.25 6.13
N VAL A 364 -4.81 -9.16 6.02
CA VAL A 364 -4.25 -8.43 7.15
C VAL A 364 -5.04 -7.14 7.28
N ASP A 365 -5.74 -6.98 8.40
CA ASP A 365 -6.46 -5.76 8.75
C ASP A 365 -5.85 -5.18 10.03
N LEU A 366 -5.30 -3.98 9.95
CA LEU A 366 -4.67 -3.27 11.05
C LEU A 366 -5.33 -1.90 11.25
N ALA A 367 -6.30 -1.82 12.17
CA ALA A 367 -6.90 -0.58 12.60
C ALA A 367 -6.22 0.01 13.85
N LEU A 368 -5.29 0.94 13.65
CA LEU A 368 -4.42 1.51 14.67
C LEU A 368 -4.80 2.95 15.05
N SER A 369 -4.93 3.17 16.36
CA SER A 369 -5.09 4.52 16.92
C SER A 369 -3.78 5.31 16.98
N GLY A 370 -2.64 4.64 16.88
CA GLY A 370 -1.30 5.23 16.84
C GLY A 370 -0.56 4.90 15.54
N ASP A 371 0.76 5.01 15.59
CA ASP A 371 1.63 4.80 14.43
C ASP A 371 1.87 3.31 14.15
N LEU A 372 1.97 2.94 12.87
CA LEU A 372 2.55 1.67 12.44
C LEU A 372 4.03 1.87 12.14
N ASN A 373 4.90 1.09 12.79
CA ASN A 373 6.34 1.05 12.46
C ASN A 373 6.69 -0.35 11.95
N ASN A 374 6.81 -0.50 10.64
CA ASN A 374 7.18 -1.76 10.01
C ASN A 374 8.66 -1.76 9.61
N SER A 375 9.41 -2.74 10.11
CA SER A 375 10.78 -3.06 9.67
C SER A 375 10.92 -4.53 9.22
N GLY A 376 9.83 -5.30 9.29
CA GLY A 376 9.76 -6.70 8.89
C GLY A 376 8.93 -6.87 7.62
N THR A 377 8.21 -7.98 7.51
CA THR A 377 7.27 -8.24 6.40
C THR A 377 5.85 -8.36 6.93
N ILE A 378 4.93 -7.62 6.31
CA ILE A 378 3.47 -7.76 6.49
C ILE A 378 2.91 -8.27 5.16
N ALA A 379 2.37 -9.49 5.13
CA ALA A 379 1.93 -10.17 3.93
C ALA A 379 0.48 -10.67 4.04
N GLY A 380 -0.42 -10.13 3.22
CA GLY A 380 -1.80 -10.60 3.09
C GLY A 380 -2.01 -11.26 1.72
N ARG A 381 -2.30 -12.57 1.64
CA ARG A 381 -2.44 -13.25 0.34
C ARG A 381 -3.52 -12.67 -0.59
N ASN A 382 -4.53 -12.03 -0.02
CA ASN A 382 -5.61 -11.34 -0.73
C ASN A 382 -5.57 -9.85 -0.42
N MET A 383 -5.52 -9.45 0.84
CA MET A 383 -5.60 -8.03 1.20
C MET A 383 -4.65 -7.67 2.32
N VAL A 384 -4.06 -6.48 2.22
CA VAL A 384 -3.54 -5.74 3.35
C VAL A 384 -4.32 -4.43 3.44
N ASP A 385 -5.07 -4.25 4.52
CA ASP A 385 -5.79 -3.03 4.87
C ASP A 385 -5.18 -2.47 6.17
N ILE A 386 -4.68 -1.24 6.12
CA ILE A 386 -4.00 -0.61 7.25
C ILE A 386 -4.59 0.79 7.44
N SER A 387 -5.11 1.06 8.62
CA SER A 387 -5.42 2.43 9.07
C SER A 387 -4.55 2.80 10.28
N ALA A 388 -3.87 3.94 10.22
CA ALA A 388 -2.95 4.37 11.28
C ALA A 388 -2.94 5.89 11.49
N GLN A 389 -2.27 6.35 12.55
CA GLN A 389 -1.96 7.77 12.71
C GLN A 389 -0.90 8.18 11.68
N ASN A 390 0.26 7.52 11.73
CA ASN A 390 1.31 7.55 10.72
C ASN A 390 1.68 6.12 10.33
N LEU A 391 2.18 5.91 9.12
CA LEU A 391 2.80 4.66 8.71
C LEU A 391 4.27 4.91 8.39
N ASN A 392 5.17 4.25 9.11
CA ASN A 392 6.61 4.25 8.84
C ASN A 392 7.02 2.84 8.39
N ASN A 393 7.38 2.69 7.12
CA ASN A 393 7.75 1.42 6.52
C ASN A 393 9.20 1.44 6.03
N SER A 394 10.05 0.76 6.79
CA SER A 394 11.40 0.37 6.38
C SER A 394 11.46 -1.13 6.06
N GLY A 395 10.33 -1.82 6.02
CA GLY A 395 10.22 -3.24 5.73
C GLY A 395 9.57 -3.50 4.38
N ARG A 396 8.79 -4.57 4.31
CA ARG A 396 7.93 -4.91 3.17
C ARG A 396 6.48 -5.01 3.61
N ILE A 397 5.58 -4.47 2.81
CA ILE A 397 4.13 -4.69 2.90
C ILE A 397 3.67 -5.27 1.57
N GLN A 398 2.95 -6.39 1.57
CA GLN A 398 2.57 -7.07 0.35
C GLN A 398 1.16 -7.66 0.43
N GLY A 399 0.36 -7.49 -0.63
CA GLY A 399 -0.84 -8.29 -0.82
C GLY A 399 -1.31 -8.40 -2.26
N ASP A 400 -2.46 -9.04 -2.51
CA ASP A 400 -3.08 -8.94 -3.83
C ASP A 400 -3.63 -7.52 -4.04
N ILE A 401 -4.29 -7.00 -3.00
CA ILE A 401 -4.68 -5.60 -2.86
C ILE A 401 -3.98 -5.01 -1.62
N ALA A 402 -3.47 -3.78 -1.73
CA ALA A 402 -2.95 -3.02 -0.60
C ALA A 402 -3.72 -1.70 -0.44
N LEU A 403 -4.46 -1.56 0.66
CA LEU A 403 -5.19 -0.35 1.05
C LEU A 403 -4.54 0.21 2.31
N ILE A 404 -4.06 1.45 2.25
CA ILE A 404 -3.29 2.06 3.33
C ILE A 404 -3.81 3.48 3.54
N ASP A 405 -4.34 3.74 4.72
CA ASP A 405 -4.84 5.04 5.17
C ASP A 405 -4.05 5.52 6.40
N ALA A 406 -3.42 6.68 6.29
CA ALA A 406 -2.79 7.36 7.40
C ALA A 406 -3.46 8.71 7.65
N ARG A 407 -3.82 8.98 8.90
CA ARG A 407 -4.44 10.28 9.27
C ARG A 407 -3.48 11.46 9.08
N GLN A 408 -2.18 11.21 9.20
CA GLN A 408 -1.10 12.17 8.98
C GLN A 408 -0.24 11.69 7.82
N ASP A 409 0.88 11.02 8.09
CA ASP A 409 1.90 10.81 7.06
C ASP A 409 2.13 9.32 6.76
N ILE A 410 2.48 9.03 5.50
CA ILE A 410 3.01 7.74 5.07
C ILE A 410 4.47 7.94 4.69
N ASN A 411 5.38 7.28 5.40
CA ASN A 411 6.82 7.32 5.17
C ASN A 411 7.33 5.93 4.78
N ILE A 412 7.96 5.82 3.63
CA ILE A 412 8.57 4.60 3.11
C ILE A 412 10.07 4.85 2.95
N ASP A 413 10.85 4.44 3.95
CA ASP A 413 12.28 4.71 4.05
C ASP A 413 13.09 3.44 3.75
N GLY A 414 13.55 3.30 2.50
CA GLY A 414 14.21 2.10 1.98
C GLY A 414 13.34 0.83 1.99
N GLY A 415 12.05 0.95 2.36
CA GLY A 415 11.06 -0.11 2.37
C GLY A 415 10.29 -0.23 1.05
N SER A 416 9.46 -1.26 0.93
CA SER A 416 8.59 -1.43 -0.24
C SER A 416 7.16 -1.75 0.15
N ILE A 417 6.24 -1.38 -0.74
CA ILE A 417 4.85 -1.81 -0.71
C ILE A 417 4.55 -2.42 -2.07
N ALA A 418 4.04 -3.64 -2.08
CA ALA A 418 3.74 -4.38 -3.30
C ALA A 418 2.28 -4.84 -3.31
N ALA A 419 1.64 -4.71 -4.46
CA ALA A 419 0.33 -5.28 -4.72
C ALA A 419 0.35 -6.03 -6.06
N ASN A 420 -0.55 -7.00 -6.23
CA ASN A 420 -0.77 -7.59 -7.54
C ASN A 420 -1.82 -6.76 -8.30
N THR A 421 -3.06 -6.82 -7.86
CA THR A 421 -4.25 -6.30 -8.54
C THR A 421 -4.51 -4.82 -8.27
N GLY A 422 -4.10 -4.30 -7.13
CA GLY A 422 -4.32 -2.87 -6.88
C GLY A 422 -3.72 -2.34 -5.59
N MET A 423 -3.34 -1.07 -5.63
CA MET A 423 -2.77 -0.37 -4.49
C MET A 423 -3.43 1.00 -4.33
N ALA A 424 -3.82 1.33 -3.11
CA ALA A 424 -4.29 2.66 -2.73
C ALA A 424 -3.57 3.11 -1.45
N LEU A 425 -2.84 4.22 -1.53
CA LEU A 425 -2.24 4.91 -0.39
C LEU A 425 -2.93 6.26 -0.20
N GLN A 426 -3.39 6.54 1.01
CA GLN A 426 -4.01 7.80 1.39
C GLN A 426 -3.38 8.36 2.67
N ALA A 427 -2.92 9.60 2.63
CA ALA A 427 -2.39 10.32 3.77
C ALA A 427 -3.16 11.65 3.96
N GLY A 428 -3.53 11.99 5.19
CA GLY A 428 -4.11 13.30 5.51
C GLY A 428 -3.09 14.45 5.43
N GLY A 429 -1.81 14.14 5.64
CA GLY A 429 -0.63 14.97 5.45
C GLY A 429 0.17 14.51 4.23
N ASP A 430 1.44 14.22 4.41
CA ASP A 430 2.39 13.97 3.32
C ASP A 430 2.62 12.46 3.06
N ILE A 431 2.99 12.12 1.83
CA ILE A 431 3.51 10.80 1.46
C ILE A 431 4.96 10.95 1.04
N ASN A 432 5.87 10.36 1.79
CA ASN A 432 7.31 10.39 1.55
C ASN A 432 7.82 8.99 1.20
N ILE A 433 8.45 8.84 0.04
CA ILE A 433 9.04 7.58 -0.41
C ILE A 433 10.49 7.87 -0.75
N ALA A 434 11.40 7.40 0.09
CA ALA A 434 12.80 7.77 0.02
C ALA A 434 13.70 6.55 0.13
N SER A 435 14.55 6.37 -0.88
CA SER A 435 15.65 5.42 -0.80
C SER A 435 16.65 5.84 0.29
N THR A 436 17.39 4.89 0.84
CA THR A 436 18.40 5.16 1.87
C THR A 436 19.80 5.13 1.30
N LEU A 437 20.72 5.86 1.95
CA LEU A 437 22.14 5.87 1.60
C LEU A 437 22.97 5.10 2.62
N HIS A 438 24.00 4.42 2.14
CA HIS A 438 25.09 3.90 2.97
C HIS A 438 26.33 4.72 2.72
N SER A 439 26.99 5.14 3.81
CA SER A 439 28.25 5.87 3.76
C SER A 439 29.35 5.08 4.46
N ALA A 440 30.47 4.92 3.79
CA ALA A 440 31.70 4.35 4.36
C ALA A 440 32.81 5.39 4.25
N ALA A 441 33.51 5.64 5.35
CA ALA A 441 34.68 6.50 5.37
C ALA A 441 35.79 5.86 6.20
N ASN A 442 37.03 5.98 5.74
CA ASN A 442 38.21 5.69 6.55
C ASN A 442 38.85 7.02 6.95
N GLU A 443 38.81 7.32 8.25
CA GLU A 443 39.73 8.28 8.86
C GLU A 443 40.86 7.47 9.51
N ILE A 444 42.06 7.58 8.96
CA ILE A 444 43.25 6.97 9.59
C ILE A 444 43.58 7.85 10.80
N ASP A 445 43.15 7.41 11.98
CA ASP A 445 43.42 8.10 13.23
C ASP A 445 44.90 7.88 13.64
N GLY A 446 45.69 8.95 13.67
CA GLY A 446 46.94 9.03 14.42
C GLY A 446 48.26 8.90 13.65
N ASN A 447 48.64 9.90 12.85
CA ASN A 447 49.91 10.64 12.99
C ASN A 447 49.91 11.87 12.07
N GLU A 448 50.52 12.97 12.53
CA GLU A 448 50.44 14.36 12.05
C GLU A 448 50.95 14.67 10.61
N ILE A 449 50.89 13.70 9.68
CA ILE A 449 51.23 13.85 8.25
C ILE A 449 50.19 13.21 7.29
N ASP A 450 49.31 12.32 7.73
CA ASP A 450 48.49 11.53 6.79
C ASP A 450 47.11 12.15 6.52
N GLY A 451 47.07 13.18 5.65
CA GLY A 451 45.84 13.72 5.07
C GLY A 451 45.15 12.76 4.07
N ASN A 452 45.33 11.45 4.22
CA ASN A 452 44.74 10.45 3.34
C ASN A 452 43.33 10.14 3.83
N SER A 453 42.35 10.30 2.95
CA SER A 453 40.98 9.92 3.27
C SER A 453 40.31 9.21 2.09
N PHE A 454 39.41 8.32 2.44
CA PHE A 454 38.50 7.70 1.50
C PHE A 454 37.09 7.84 2.03
N SER A 455 36.18 8.31 1.18
CA SER A 455 34.75 8.27 1.46
C SER A 455 33.99 7.71 0.26
N LEU A 456 32.99 6.89 0.53
CA LEU A 456 32.05 6.34 -0.43
C LEU A 456 30.65 6.57 0.11
N GLN A 457 29.75 6.99 -0.76
CA GLN A 457 28.32 7.11 -0.51
C GLN A 457 27.58 6.45 -1.68
N GLY A 458 26.67 5.54 -1.38
CA GLY A 458 25.86 4.84 -2.38
C GLY A 458 24.46 4.56 -1.87
N ILE A 459 23.56 4.14 -2.77
CA ILE A 459 22.24 3.64 -2.39
C ILE A 459 22.42 2.37 -1.55
N ASP A 460 21.81 2.36 -0.36
CA ASP A 460 21.72 1.21 0.52
C ASP A 460 20.48 0.39 0.15
N ARG A 461 19.31 1.02 0.19
CA ARG A 461 18.03 0.38 -0.10
C ARG A 461 17.17 1.28 -0.96
N VAL A 462 16.57 0.70 -1.98
CA VAL A 462 15.60 1.37 -2.84
C VAL A 462 14.23 1.34 -2.18
N ALA A 463 13.58 2.50 -2.07
CA ALA A 463 12.18 2.59 -1.68
C ALA A 463 11.27 2.53 -2.89
N GLY A 464 10.14 1.83 -2.78
CA GLY A 464 9.24 1.76 -3.92
C GLY A 464 7.85 1.18 -3.71
N LEU A 465 7.00 1.44 -4.70
CA LEU A 465 5.65 0.91 -4.84
C LEU A 465 5.57 0.07 -6.12
N TYR A 466 5.04 -1.15 -6.01
CA TYR A 466 5.02 -2.09 -7.12
C TYR A 466 3.61 -2.68 -7.29
N VAL A 467 3.04 -2.56 -8.50
CA VAL A 467 1.76 -3.17 -8.90
C VAL A 467 2.01 -4.07 -10.11
N SER A 468 1.63 -5.35 -10.00
CA SER A 468 2.13 -6.41 -10.89
C SER A 468 1.11 -7.04 -11.84
N ASP A 469 -0.19 -6.88 -11.61
CA ASP A 469 -1.23 -7.45 -12.47
C ASP A 469 -1.48 -6.62 -13.73
N GLU A 470 -1.92 -7.27 -14.82
CA GLU A 470 -2.17 -6.65 -16.13
C GLU A 470 -3.28 -5.58 -16.08
N ALA A 471 -4.24 -5.67 -15.15
CA ALA A 471 -5.29 -4.67 -14.93
C ALA A 471 -5.04 -3.78 -13.69
N GLY A 472 -3.84 -3.85 -13.12
CA GLY A 472 -3.50 -3.21 -11.85
C GLY A 472 -3.64 -1.69 -11.83
N ASN A 473 -4.23 -1.14 -10.76
CA ASN A 473 -4.28 0.30 -10.51
C ASN A 473 -3.37 0.69 -9.35
N LEU A 474 -2.70 1.84 -9.47
CA LEU A 474 -1.91 2.45 -8.42
C LEU A 474 -2.46 3.85 -8.10
N LEU A 475 -3.05 4.01 -6.94
CA LEU A 475 -3.65 5.26 -6.48
C LEU A 475 -2.87 5.78 -5.26
N VAL A 476 -2.35 6.99 -5.32
CA VAL A 476 -1.60 7.62 -4.23
C VAL A 476 -2.17 9.01 -4.00
N SER A 477 -2.63 9.29 -2.78
CA SER A 477 -3.31 10.54 -2.43
C SER A 477 -2.76 11.12 -1.13
N ALA A 478 -2.19 12.32 -1.19
CA ALA A 478 -1.75 13.09 -0.02
C ALA A 478 -2.63 14.34 0.15
N GLY A 479 -3.03 14.65 1.38
CA GLY A 479 -3.64 15.94 1.72
C GLY A 479 -2.63 17.09 1.67
N GLY A 480 -1.35 16.78 1.89
CA GLY A 480 -0.20 17.65 1.69
C GLY A 480 0.57 17.31 0.41
N ALA A 481 1.88 17.09 0.52
CA ALA A 481 2.78 16.81 -0.59
C ALA A 481 3.04 15.31 -0.81
N ILE A 482 3.43 14.93 -2.03
CA ILE A 482 4.01 13.63 -2.36
C ILE A 482 5.47 13.85 -2.72
N ASN A 483 6.39 13.28 -1.95
CA ASN A 483 7.84 13.42 -2.14
C ASN A 483 8.46 12.06 -2.47
N LEU A 484 9.13 11.96 -3.62
CA LEU A 484 9.84 10.77 -4.09
C LEU A 484 11.33 11.09 -4.18
N SER A 485 12.19 10.48 -3.36
CA SER A 485 13.64 10.73 -3.36
C SER A 485 14.40 9.48 -3.81
N ALA A 486 14.89 9.50 -5.04
CA ALA A 486 15.48 8.32 -5.72
C ALA A 486 14.60 7.07 -5.55
N ALA A 487 13.28 7.24 -5.59
CA ALA A 487 12.30 6.19 -5.33
C ALA A 487 11.74 5.62 -6.63
N GLU A 488 11.20 4.41 -6.54
CA GLU A 488 10.71 3.65 -7.67
C GLU A 488 9.21 3.34 -7.54
N LEU A 489 8.40 3.83 -8.47
CA LEU A 489 6.99 3.46 -8.61
C LEU A 489 6.81 2.72 -9.93
N HIS A 490 6.39 1.46 -9.87
CA HIS A 490 6.15 0.65 -11.06
C HIS A 490 4.76 0.07 -11.02
N ASN A 491 3.94 0.42 -12.00
CA ASN A 491 2.71 -0.28 -12.29
C ASN A 491 2.85 -0.92 -13.67
N ILE A 492 3.11 -2.22 -13.74
CA ILE A 492 3.24 -2.90 -15.03
C ILE A 492 1.86 -3.15 -15.68
N GLY A 493 0.79 -2.99 -14.92
CA GLY A 493 -0.58 -3.08 -15.40
C GLY A 493 -0.95 -1.96 -16.36
N SER A 494 -1.93 -2.26 -17.22
CA SER A 494 -2.59 -1.31 -18.13
C SER A 494 -3.58 -0.38 -17.41
N GLY A 495 -3.81 -0.59 -16.11
CA GLY A 495 -4.63 0.29 -15.28
C GLY A 495 -3.98 1.65 -15.04
N VAL A 496 -4.69 2.52 -14.31
CA VAL A 496 -4.24 3.89 -14.08
C VAL A 496 -3.25 3.96 -12.93
N THR A 497 -2.18 4.73 -13.14
CA THR A 497 -1.30 5.23 -12.09
C THR A 497 -1.65 6.68 -11.81
N GLN A 498 -2.17 6.98 -10.62
CA GLN A 498 -2.63 8.31 -10.23
C GLN A 498 -1.93 8.73 -8.94
N LEU A 499 -1.19 9.84 -8.99
CA LEU A 499 -0.69 10.55 -7.81
C LEU A 499 -1.46 11.86 -7.68
N THR A 500 -1.99 12.14 -6.49
CA THR A 500 -2.74 13.36 -6.19
C THR A 500 -2.24 13.97 -4.89
N ALA A 501 -1.71 15.18 -4.94
CA ALA A 501 -1.25 15.94 -3.77
C ALA A 501 -2.10 17.19 -3.57
N GLY A 502 -2.46 17.50 -2.34
CA GLY A 502 -3.11 18.77 -1.99
C GLY A 502 -2.17 19.98 -2.10
N SER A 503 -0.86 19.75 -1.92
CA SER A 503 0.21 20.72 -2.19
C SER A 503 1.00 20.28 -3.42
N ASP A 504 2.24 19.80 -3.24
CA ASP A 504 3.21 19.60 -4.31
C ASP A 504 3.45 18.11 -4.61
N ILE A 505 3.92 17.82 -5.83
CA ILE A 505 4.52 16.53 -6.17
C ILE A 505 5.98 16.77 -6.52
N ASN A 506 6.90 16.21 -5.72
CA ASN A 506 8.34 16.35 -5.89
C ASN A 506 8.98 15.00 -6.24
N LEU A 507 9.68 14.94 -7.38
CA LEU A 507 10.51 13.82 -7.80
C LEU A 507 11.97 14.26 -7.70
N ASP A 508 12.54 14.04 -6.52
CA ASP A 508 13.85 14.46 -6.09
C ASP A 508 14.93 13.40 -6.32
N THR A 509 16.17 13.82 -6.08
CA THR A 509 17.38 13.02 -6.25
C THR A 509 18.08 12.70 -4.93
N LEU A 510 18.83 11.59 -4.90
CA LEU A 510 19.87 11.36 -3.90
C LEU A 510 21.26 11.44 -4.53
N GLU A 511 22.20 12.14 -3.89
CA GLU A 511 23.59 12.18 -4.35
C GLU A 511 24.35 10.93 -3.87
N VAL A 512 24.99 10.24 -4.81
CA VAL A 512 25.95 9.15 -4.57
C VAL A 512 27.32 9.58 -5.07
N GLY A 513 28.39 8.97 -4.57
CA GLY A 513 29.72 9.37 -4.98
C GLY A 513 30.86 8.74 -4.20
N GLN A 514 32.07 9.05 -4.63
CA GLN A 514 33.29 8.61 -3.96
C GLN A 514 34.34 9.71 -3.97
N ARG A 515 35.18 9.72 -2.95
CA ARG A 515 36.29 10.66 -2.80
C ARG A 515 37.52 9.93 -2.30
N HIS A 516 38.63 10.11 -3.00
CA HIS A 516 39.95 9.62 -2.66
C HIS A 516 40.89 10.81 -2.52
N GLU A 517 41.37 11.05 -1.31
CA GLU A 517 42.40 12.03 -1.02
C GLU A 517 43.67 11.25 -0.65
N LEU A 518 44.69 11.29 -1.51
CA LEU A 518 46.00 10.70 -1.24
C LEU A 518 47.04 11.82 -1.23
N ASN A 519 47.72 11.99 -0.10
CA ASN A 519 48.71 13.00 0.18
C ASN A 519 49.99 12.29 0.68
N TRP A 520 51.02 12.26 -0.16
CA TRP A 520 52.35 11.76 0.24
C TRP A 520 53.22 12.88 0.83
N ASP A 521 53.12 14.09 0.27
CA ASP A 521 53.66 15.34 0.82
C ASP A 521 52.98 16.56 0.16
N ALA A 522 53.35 17.78 0.56
CA ALA A 522 52.76 19.03 0.05
C ALA A 522 52.86 19.24 -1.49
N ASN A 523 53.73 18.50 -2.19
CA ASN A 523 53.91 18.56 -3.64
C ASN A 523 53.57 17.25 -4.35
N ASN A 524 53.33 16.17 -3.61
CA ASN A 524 53.01 14.84 -4.12
C ASN A 524 51.64 14.42 -3.58
N TYR A 525 50.61 14.51 -4.42
CA TYR A 525 49.24 14.21 -4.05
C TYR A 525 48.43 13.70 -5.24
N HIS A 526 47.35 12.99 -4.93
CA HIS A 526 46.35 12.50 -5.87
C HIS A 526 44.97 12.65 -5.21
N HIS A 527 44.19 13.61 -5.67
CA HIS A 527 42.84 13.90 -5.19
C HIS A 527 41.86 13.57 -6.30
N GLN A 528 40.90 12.72 -6.02
CA GLN A 528 39.88 12.32 -6.98
C GLN A 528 38.52 12.33 -6.31
N SER A 529 37.54 12.94 -6.96
CA SER A 529 36.15 12.91 -6.50
C SER A 529 35.19 12.66 -7.66
N HIS A 530 34.11 11.97 -7.38
CA HIS A 530 33.00 11.73 -8.29
C HIS A 530 31.69 11.84 -7.50
N SER A 531 30.70 12.55 -8.04
CA SER A 531 29.33 12.54 -7.54
C SER A 531 28.32 12.43 -8.66
N GLU A 532 27.16 11.87 -8.36
CA GLU A 532 26.05 11.65 -9.28
C GLU A 532 24.73 11.74 -8.52
N GLU A 533 23.78 12.50 -9.06
CA GLU A 533 22.40 12.54 -8.56
C GLU A 533 21.58 11.40 -9.18
N ILE A 534 21.00 10.54 -8.35
CA ILE A 534 20.07 9.46 -8.74
C ILE A 534 18.64 9.96 -8.52
N GLY A 535 17.87 10.09 -9.61
CA GLY A 535 16.48 10.58 -9.56
C GLY A 535 15.43 9.50 -9.36
N SER A 536 14.21 9.93 -9.07
CA SER A 536 13.04 9.05 -8.93
C SER A 536 12.50 8.57 -10.28
N VAL A 537 11.91 7.37 -10.28
CA VAL A 537 11.39 6.70 -11.46
C VAL A 537 9.92 6.33 -11.25
N ILE A 538 9.06 6.70 -12.20
CA ILE A 538 7.67 6.27 -12.27
C ILE A 538 7.42 5.61 -13.63
N THR A 539 7.01 4.35 -13.63
CA THR A 539 6.61 3.62 -14.85
C THR A 539 5.17 3.13 -14.74
N GLY A 540 4.46 3.20 -15.86
CA GLY A 540 3.06 2.78 -15.94
C GLY A 540 2.78 2.07 -17.26
N GLY A 541 2.30 0.82 -17.21
CA GLY A 541 1.79 0.09 -18.37
C GLY A 541 0.51 0.70 -18.96
N GLY A 542 -0.20 1.51 -18.17
CA GLY A 542 -1.35 2.31 -18.57
C GLY A 542 -1.05 3.81 -18.62
N ALA A 543 -2.02 4.62 -18.19
CA ALA A 543 -1.89 6.07 -18.09
C ALA A 543 -1.29 6.48 -16.75
N ILE A 544 -0.42 7.49 -16.75
CA ILE A 544 0.10 8.14 -15.55
C ILE A 544 -0.49 9.55 -15.44
N ASN A 545 -1.10 9.84 -14.30
CA ASN A 545 -1.65 11.15 -13.98
C ASN A 545 -1.03 11.66 -12.66
N LEU A 546 -0.32 12.78 -12.74
CA LEU A 546 0.24 13.51 -11.60
C LEU A 546 -0.57 14.80 -11.42
N THR A 547 -1.29 14.94 -10.31
CA THR A 547 -2.07 16.15 -10.00
C THR A 547 -1.59 16.77 -8.69
N ALA A 548 -1.15 18.01 -8.73
CA ALA A 548 -0.77 18.79 -7.56
C ALA A 548 -1.70 19.99 -7.40
N GLY A 549 -2.05 20.32 -6.15
CA GLY A 549 -2.74 21.58 -5.86
C GLY A 549 -1.87 22.79 -6.21
N GLN A 550 -0.57 22.67 -5.97
CA GLN A 550 0.44 23.70 -6.17
C GLN A 550 1.43 23.25 -7.25
N ASP A 551 2.65 22.83 -6.90
CA ASP A 551 3.74 22.63 -7.85
C ASP A 551 3.99 21.15 -8.21
N ILE A 552 4.51 20.90 -9.41
CA ILE A 552 5.09 19.60 -9.80
C ILE A 552 6.56 19.82 -10.18
N ASN A 553 7.48 19.25 -9.40
CA ASN A 553 8.92 19.43 -9.54
C ASN A 553 9.62 18.11 -9.84
N LEU A 554 10.38 18.05 -10.93
CA LEU A 554 11.14 16.86 -11.37
C LEU A 554 12.61 17.21 -11.52
N ARG A 555 13.51 16.47 -10.86
CA ARG A 555 14.96 16.62 -11.03
C ARG A 555 15.61 15.26 -11.33
N ALA A 556 16.30 15.18 -12.48
CA ALA A 556 16.85 13.93 -13.02
C ALA A 556 15.85 12.75 -13.00
N ALA A 557 14.55 13.05 -13.05
CA ALA A 557 13.50 12.08 -12.79
C ALA A 557 13.04 11.45 -14.10
N THR A 558 12.62 10.18 -14.05
CA THR A 558 12.05 9.47 -15.20
C THR A 558 10.57 9.20 -14.95
N VAL A 559 9.70 9.61 -15.87
CA VAL A 559 8.27 9.30 -15.85
C VAL A 559 7.85 8.77 -17.21
N ASP A 560 7.58 7.47 -17.30
CA ASP A 560 7.25 6.80 -18.55
C ASP A 560 5.89 6.11 -18.49
N ALA A 561 4.93 6.62 -19.25
CA ALA A 561 3.60 6.05 -19.41
C ALA A 561 3.49 5.35 -20.75
N GLN A 562 3.16 4.06 -20.78
CA GLN A 562 2.91 3.34 -22.03
C GLN A 562 1.65 3.83 -22.76
N SER A 563 0.78 4.58 -22.07
CA SER A 563 -0.40 5.25 -22.63
C SER A 563 -0.30 6.78 -22.51
N ALA A 564 -1.23 7.46 -21.84
CA ALA A 564 -1.18 8.91 -21.66
C ALA A 564 -0.40 9.30 -20.40
N LEU A 565 0.47 10.31 -20.51
CA LEU A 565 1.11 11.00 -19.39
C LEU A 565 0.49 12.39 -19.21
N ALA A 566 -0.06 12.66 -18.03
CA ALA A 566 -0.61 13.97 -17.68
C ALA A 566 0.00 14.50 -16.38
N LEU A 567 0.57 15.71 -16.44
CA LEU A 567 1.00 16.49 -15.28
C LEU A 567 0.08 17.71 -15.17
N ASN A 568 -0.54 17.90 -14.01
CA ASN A 568 -1.49 18.98 -13.75
C ASN A 568 -1.19 19.68 -12.41
N ALA A 569 -0.54 20.82 -12.48
CA ALA A 569 -0.34 21.76 -11.37
C ALA A 569 -1.50 22.76 -11.39
N ILE A 570 -2.46 22.63 -10.46
CA ILE A 570 -3.73 23.38 -10.53
C ILE A 570 -3.51 24.88 -10.31
N GLY A 571 -2.73 25.23 -9.29
CA GLY A 571 -2.49 26.61 -8.86
C GLY A 571 -1.02 27.02 -8.82
N GLY A 572 -0.09 26.13 -9.18
CA GLY A 572 1.35 26.39 -9.15
C GLY A 572 2.04 26.05 -10.46
N ASP A 573 3.33 25.81 -10.38
CA ASP A 573 4.25 25.63 -11.51
C ASP A 573 4.49 24.16 -11.87
N ILE A 574 4.91 23.91 -13.11
CA ILE A 574 5.56 22.64 -13.49
C ILE A 574 7.02 22.91 -13.83
N THR A 575 7.94 22.32 -13.07
CA THR A 575 9.38 22.51 -13.22
C THR A 575 10.09 21.17 -13.49
N LEU A 576 10.80 21.08 -14.61
CA LEU A 576 11.63 19.93 -15.00
C LEU A 576 13.08 20.38 -15.07
N GLU A 577 13.95 19.81 -14.24
CA GLU A 577 15.37 20.15 -14.16
C GLU A 577 16.26 18.94 -14.42
N ALA A 578 17.43 19.20 -14.98
CA ALA A 578 18.50 18.23 -15.00
C ALA A 578 19.12 18.10 -13.60
N GLY A 579 19.44 16.89 -13.19
CA GLY A 579 20.41 16.68 -12.13
C GLY A 579 21.84 16.81 -12.64
N GLN A 580 22.81 16.42 -11.82
CA GLN A 580 24.23 16.58 -12.14
C GLN A 580 25.07 15.33 -11.84
N ARG A 581 26.04 15.08 -12.71
CA ARG A 581 27.19 14.21 -12.46
C ARG A 581 28.45 15.07 -12.48
N THR A 582 29.27 14.96 -11.43
CA THR A 582 30.55 15.67 -11.34
C THR A 582 31.72 14.70 -11.25
N GLU A 583 32.83 15.08 -11.86
CA GLU A 583 34.11 14.38 -11.73
C GLU A 583 35.23 15.39 -11.55
N SER A 584 36.17 15.13 -10.66
CA SER A 584 37.35 15.96 -10.44
C SER A 584 38.57 15.10 -10.14
N LEU A 585 39.70 15.48 -10.74
CA LEU A 585 41.03 14.93 -10.50
C LEU A 585 42.01 16.08 -10.30
N ALA A 586 42.82 16.00 -9.25
CA ALA A 586 43.96 16.88 -9.05
C ALA A 586 45.18 16.03 -8.64
N GLU A 587 46.24 16.11 -9.44
CA GLU A 587 47.48 15.38 -9.19
C GLU A 587 48.66 16.34 -9.12
N GLY A 588 49.51 16.14 -8.12
CA GLY A 588 50.81 16.77 -8.00
C GLY A 588 51.89 15.70 -7.92
N HIS A 589 52.95 15.84 -8.72
CA HIS A 589 54.15 15.05 -8.54
C HIS A 589 55.39 15.95 -8.57
N SER A 590 56.26 15.80 -7.59
CA SER A 590 57.53 16.49 -7.49
C SER A 590 58.62 15.48 -7.14
N SER A 591 59.56 15.28 -8.06
CA SER A 591 60.74 14.43 -7.85
C SER A 591 62.02 15.24 -7.99
N SER A 592 62.97 14.99 -7.10
CA SER A 592 64.31 15.59 -7.15
C SER A 592 65.36 14.48 -7.14
N SER A 593 66.36 14.62 -8.00
CA SER A 593 67.51 13.70 -8.09
C SER A 593 68.79 14.52 -8.20
N GLY A 594 69.87 14.07 -7.56
CA GLY A 594 71.13 14.81 -7.56
C GLY A 594 72.33 13.96 -7.17
N GLY A 595 73.51 14.39 -7.60
CA GLY A 595 74.82 13.87 -7.21
C GLY A 595 75.78 15.02 -6.84
N LEU A 596 77.05 14.71 -6.55
CA LEU A 596 78.05 15.66 -6.00
C LEU A 596 78.17 17.02 -6.74
N PHE A 597 77.82 17.08 -8.02
CA PHE A 597 78.01 18.29 -8.84
C PHE A 597 76.74 18.79 -9.58
N SER A 598 75.57 18.14 -9.44
CA SER A 598 74.34 18.63 -10.06
C SER A 598 73.06 18.08 -9.42
N SER A 599 71.97 18.83 -9.49
CA SER A 599 70.63 18.42 -9.12
C SER A 599 69.60 18.73 -10.21
N LYS A 600 68.56 17.92 -10.30
CA LYS A 600 67.41 18.09 -11.19
C LYS A 600 66.13 17.86 -10.41
N THR A 601 65.24 18.85 -10.42
CA THR A 601 63.89 18.76 -9.86
C THR A 601 62.87 18.85 -10.99
N LYS A 602 61.94 17.90 -11.04
CA LYS A 602 60.80 17.90 -11.97
C LYS A 602 59.51 18.00 -11.15
N VAL A 603 58.68 18.98 -11.49
CA VAL A 603 57.33 19.16 -10.92
C VAL A 603 56.32 19.03 -12.05
N THR A 604 55.26 18.26 -11.81
CA THR A 604 54.07 18.16 -12.67
C THR A 604 52.82 18.40 -11.83
N ARG A 605 51.87 19.17 -12.37
CA ARG A 605 50.55 19.39 -11.79
C ARG A 605 49.51 19.15 -12.89
N THR A 606 48.50 18.36 -12.59
CA THR A 606 47.37 18.08 -13.49
C THR A 606 46.09 18.38 -12.73
N HIS A 607 45.13 19.04 -13.38
CA HIS A 607 43.79 19.22 -12.83
C HIS A 607 42.76 19.06 -13.95
N ASN A 608 41.82 18.14 -13.74
CA ASN A 608 40.69 17.91 -14.62
C ASN A 608 39.41 18.01 -13.79
N ALA A 609 38.39 18.67 -14.30
CA ALA A 609 37.06 18.73 -13.70
C ALA A 609 35.99 18.69 -14.80
N SER A 610 34.91 17.97 -14.58
CA SER A 610 33.77 17.95 -15.49
C SER A 610 32.44 17.92 -14.73
N THR A 611 31.44 18.57 -15.30
CA THR A 611 30.04 18.51 -14.86
C THR A 611 29.19 18.13 -16.05
N GLN A 612 28.33 17.13 -15.89
CA GLN A 612 27.37 16.68 -16.88
C GLN A 612 25.96 16.85 -16.33
N ALA A 613 25.07 17.42 -17.12
CA ALA A 613 23.64 17.49 -16.82
C ALA A 613 22.98 16.12 -17.06
N LEU A 614 22.20 15.64 -16.09
CA LEU A 614 21.42 14.40 -16.14
C LEU A 614 19.96 14.77 -16.36
N ALA A 615 19.46 14.57 -17.58
CA ALA A 615 18.15 15.08 -17.94
C ALA A 615 17.01 14.40 -17.17
N SER A 616 15.96 15.16 -16.84
CA SER A 616 14.66 14.54 -16.54
C SER A 616 14.05 14.00 -17.84
N GLU A 617 13.38 12.85 -17.78
CA GLU A 617 12.82 12.15 -18.94
C GLU A 617 11.33 11.90 -18.74
N LEU A 618 10.50 12.44 -19.64
CA LEU A 618 9.06 12.22 -19.67
C LEU A 618 8.68 11.52 -20.97
N GLY A 619 7.95 10.41 -20.88
CA GLY A 619 7.56 9.57 -22.00
C GLY A 619 6.08 9.19 -22.00
N GLY A 620 5.48 9.17 -23.19
CA GLY A 620 4.26 8.40 -23.42
C GLY A 620 3.64 8.58 -24.80
N GLN A 621 2.50 7.94 -25.06
CA GLN A 621 1.81 8.10 -26.35
C GLN A 621 1.33 9.54 -26.53
N THR A 622 0.73 10.09 -25.49
CA THR A 622 0.40 11.51 -25.41
C THR A 622 0.95 12.08 -24.12
N VAL A 623 1.57 13.25 -24.18
CA VAL A 623 2.09 13.94 -23.01
C VAL A 623 1.40 15.30 -22.88
N SER A 624 0.81 15.58 -21.73
CA SER A 624 0.11 16.84 -21.42
C SER A 624 0.65 17.44 -20.13
N LEU A 625 1.22 18.64 -20.21
CA LEU A 625 1.63 19.45 -19.06
C LEU A 625 0.68 20.64 -18.95
N ILE A 626 -0.02 20.76 -17.83
CA ILE A 626 -0.97 21.85 -17.57
C ILE A 626 -0.58 22.49 -16.23
N SER A 627 -0.25 23.77 -16.27
CA SER A 627 0.14 24.57 -15.11
C SER A 627 -0.80 25.76 -14.97
N GLY A 628 -1.25 26.04 -13.74
CA GLY A 628 -1.99 27.25 -13.39
C GLY A 628 -1.12 28.51 -13.50
N GLU A 629 0.18 28.36 -13.31
CA GLU A 629 1.19 29.42 -13.44
C GLU A 629 2.18 29.07 -14.58
N ASP A 630 3.46 28.90 -14.28
CA ASP A 630 4.52 28.74 -15.28
C ASP A 630 4.83 27.25 -15.56
N ILE A 631 5.38 26.99 -16.75
CA ILE A 631 6.05 25.72 -17.08
C ILE A 631 7.50 26.04 -17.38
N ARG A 632 8.43 25.45 -16.62
CA ARG A 632 9.88 25.58 -16.82
C ARG A 632 10.48 24.21 -17.12
N VAL A 633 11.20 24.13 -18.23
CA VAL A 633 11.96 22.94 -18.63
C VAL A 633 13.42 23.33 -18.82
N SER A 634 14.30 22.88 -17.94
CA SER A 634 15.75 23.16 -17.96
C SER A 634 16.53 21.84 -18.03
N GLY A 635 16.94 21.44 -19.23
CA GLY A 635 17.67 20.19 -19.42
C GLY A 635 16.83 18.94 -19.18
N ALA A 636 15.68 18.83 -19.83
CA ALA A 636 14.84 17.64 -19.80
C ALA A 636 14.45 17.18 -21.22
N ASN A 637 14.16 15.90 -21.37
CA ASN A 637 13.64 15.28 -22.59
C ASN A 637 12.16 14.97 -22.39
N ILE A 638 11.30 15.48 -23.28
CA ILE A 638 9.87 15.16 -23.29
C ILE A 638 9.54 14.50 -24.62
N VAL A 639 9.17 13.23 -24.58
CA VAL A 639 8.91 12.40 -25.76
C VAL A 639 7.44 11.99 -25.78
N ALA A 640 6.75 12.36 -26.85
CA ALA A 640 5.38 11.93 -27.11
C ALA A 640 5.29 11.27 -28.49
N ASP A 641 4.77 10.04 -28.56
CA ASP A 641 4.66 9.32 -29.84
C ASP A 641 3.59 9.91 -30.77
N GLN A 642 2.52 10.45 -30.19
CA GLN A 642 1.36 10.94 -30.94
C GLN A 642 1.16 12.45 -30.77
N ALA A 643 1.15 12.95 -29.53
CA ALA A 643 0.87 14.36 -29.27
C ALA A 643 1.51 14.87 -27.97
N LEU A 644 2.08 16.07 -28.05
CA LEU A 644 2.60 16.83 -26.91
C LEU A 644 1.81 18.13 -26.76
N GLY A 645 1.26 18.36 -25.57
CA GLY A 645 0.60 19.60 -25.18
C GLY A 645 1.24 20.20 -23.94
N MET A 646 1.56 21.50 -23.99
CA MET A 646 2.02 22.27 -22.83
C MET A 646 1.15 23.53 -22.70
N HIS A 647 0.52 23.70 -21.55
CA HIS A 647 -0.32 24.86 -21.25
C HIS A 647 0.10 25.48 -19.92
N ALA A 648 0.77 26.63 -20.00
CA ALA A 648 1.07 27.47 -18.84
C ALA A 648 0.01 28.58 -18.75
N GLY A 649 -0.55 28.81 -17.57
CA GLY A 649 -1.36 30.01 -17.30
C GLY A 649 -0.55 31.31 -17.38
N GLY A 650 0.75 31.21 -17.07
CA GLY A 650 1.78 32.24 -17.21
C GLY A 650 2.73 31.96 -18.37
N ASN A 651 4.00 31.71 -18.07
CA ASN A 651 5.11 31.57 -19.00
C ASN A 651 5.47 30.12 -19.29
N LEU A 652 5.83 29.83 -20.55
CA LEU A 652 6.52 28.60 -20.93
C LEU A 652 7.99 28.91 -21.20
N THR A 653 8.89 28.37 -20.37
CA THR A 653 10.35 28.55 -20.47
C THR A 653 11.03 27.23 -20.80
N LEU A 654 11.82 27.21 -21.87
CA LEU A 654 12.57 26.04 -22.33
C LEU A 654 14.06 26.41 -22.42
N ASP A 655 14.85 25.91 -21.49
CA ASP A 655 16.29 26.15 -21.36
C ASP A 655 17.10 24.86 -21.55
N ALA A 656 18.31 25.03 -22.08
CA ALA A 656 19.28 23.95 -22.19
C ALA A 656 20.32 24.05 -21.08
N GLU A 657 20.58 22.93 -20.40
CA GLU A 657 21.67 22.82 -19.44
C GLU A 657 23.02 22.58 -20.12
N GLN A 658 24.10 22.99 -19.47
CA GLN A 658 25.45 22.97 -20.04
C GLN A 658 26.35 21.93 -19.38
N ASN A 659 26.97 21.09 -20.21
CA ASN A 659 28.08 20.26 -19.77
C ASN A 659 29.37 21.10 -19.75
N THR A 660 30.14 21.00 -18.67
CA THR A 660 31.41 21.72 -18.52
C THR A 660 32.59 20.76 -18.43
N LEU A 661 33.73 21.17 -18.99
CA LEU A 661 35.00 20.45 -18.91
C LEU A 661 36.13 21.46 -18.74
N SER A 662 36.94 21.29 -17.70
CA SER A 662 38.11 22.10 -17.40
C SER A 662 39.33 21.20 -17.24
N ASN A 663 40.36 21.42 -18.06
CA ASN A 663 41.59 20.64 -18.04
C ASN A 663 42.79 21.58 -17.98
N SER A 664 43.74 21.31 -17.08
CA SER A 664 45.01 22.04 -16.99
C SER A 664 46.17 21.09 -16.70
N HIS A 665 47.32 21.40 -17.31
CA HIS A 665 48.55 20.65 -17.11
C HIS A 665 49.74 21.59 -17.03
N PHE A 666 50.59 21.40 -16.04
CA PHE A 666 51.82 22.15 -15.83
C PHE A 666 52.99 21.21 -15.61
N SER A 667 54.11 21.46 -16.28
CA SER A 667 55.37 20.74 -16.04
C SER A 667 56.56 21.70 -16.01
N ARG A 668 57.41 21.56 -14.99
CA ARG A 668 58.64 22.35 -14.83
C ARG A 668 59.80 21.45 -14.46
N SER A 669 60.89 21.54 -15.21
CA SER A 669 62.17 20.91 -14.87
C SER A 669 63.21 21.98 -14.58
N LYS A 670 63.78 21.98 -13.37
CA LYS A 670 64.89 22.86 -12.98
C LYS A 670 66.15 22.01 -12.83
N LYS A 671 67.23 22.38 -13.52
CA LYS A 671 68.57 21.79 -13.34
C LYS A 671 69.48 22.83 -12.68
N VAL A 672 70.24 22.41 -11.68
CA VAL A 672 71.30 23.20 -11.07
C VAL A 672 72.59 22.40 -11.21
N ALA A 673 73.60 22.97 -11.85
CA ALA A 673 74.92 22.34 -11.99
C ALA A 673 75.97 23.22 -11.29
N CYS A 674 76.87 22.60 -10.54
CA CYS A 674 78.01 23.28 -9.96
C CYS A 674 79.08 23.45 -11.05
N SER A 675 79.25 24.66 -11.55
CA SER A 675 80.40 25.00 -12.41
C SER A 675 81.63 25.15 -11.52
N VAL A 676 82.49 24.13 -11.45
CA VAL A 676 83.86 24.30 -10.97
C VAL A 676 84.63 25.10 -12.01
N VAL A 677 84.55 26.43 -11.92
CA VAL A 677 85.50 27.33 -12.60
C VAL A 677 86.74 27.41 -11.70
N GLY A 678 87.90 27.16 -12.28
CA GLY A 678 89.13 26.74 -11.60
C GLY A 678 89.61 27.57 -10.40
N LEU A 679 89.94 26.87 -9.31
CA LEU A 679 90.90 27.31 -8.30
C LEU A 679 92.31 27.10 -8.86
N ALA A 680 92.97 28.18 -9.29
CA ALA A 680 94.40 28.19 -9.53
C ALA A 680 95.14 28.09 -8.18
N LEU A 681 95.82 26.96 -7.94
CA LEU A 681 96.83 26.88 -6.88
C LEU A 681 98.09 27.62 -7.34
N THR A 682 98.33 28.82 -6.82
CA THR A 682 99.68 29.41 -6.77
C THR A 682 100.52 28.62 -5.77
N SER A 683 101.47 27.84 -6.27
CA SER A 683 102.55 27.26 -5.47
C SER A 683 103.55 28.36 -5.08
N VAL A 684 103.69 28.64 -3.78
CA VAL A 684 104.91 29.25 -3.23
C VAL A 684 105.59 28.18 -2.40
N ALA A 685 106.58 27.51 -3.01
CA ALA A 685 107.59 26.74 -2.31
C ALA A 685 108.82 27.64 -2.16
N ASN A 686 109.08 28.12 -0.95
CA ASN A 686 110.38 28.66 -0.56
C ASN A 686 111.08 27.56 0.23
N GLY A 687 112.23 27.11 -0.26
CA GLY A 687 113.01 26.06 0.38
C GLY A 687 113.71 26.52 1.65
N ARG A 688 113.85 25.59 2.59
CA ARG A 688 115.17 25.12 3.03
C ARG A 688 115.08 23.72 3.63
#